data_AF-A0A9X2MR24-F1
#
_entry.id   AF-A0A9X2MR24-F1
#
_cell.length_a   1.000
_cell.length_b   1.000
_cell.length_c   1.000
_cell.angle_alpha   90.00
_cell.angle_beta   90.00
_cell.angle_gamma   90.00
#
_symmetry.space_group_name_H-M   'P 1'
#
loop_
_entity.id
_entity.type
_entity.pdbx_description
1 polymer ?
#
loop_
_entity_poly.entity_id
_entity_poly.type
_entity_poly.pdbx_seq_one_letter_code
_entity_poly.pdbx_strand_id
1 'polypeptide(L)'
;MKILRLAVAGWLVAAILLTGAGLQPIGAASEEEASAYTGIKKDLGTLIPFWRYHPALGEHLGAPLRAFKTFASDEDVTFQYNNRPYEKEAIFGDHINIVRFLGGWSPTGRNYYGTNLGVEGVAQYDLAYRDEEGNIQYRFGEGVSDDQNYVKIRLDPYIQHGYTRPRIVIDNIPYAFPEVPSVSVYGQNAPPRDLQEWEDFIEALCRELVRLYGYDLVNTWSFRVATEGNDHKRFTGSMEQFLAYYEATEKGITKVLPGAGFGAYNGFGEFGEHLSTVASYAKENGLKFDWIAASTYSGGVNKDPDLEAEKLKNTVQMVRQHAADGEQLPFEIHEYGWFWSNEFGLPTREQGARGAAGNFHFLMNLLDVGLKQIYHWNTTEDVWIDDNNYTFLSSLFWLFSILNYAEGAHTYELHTRIPESTDIVNQKYKAVGFFGANSGMDMLMVSSFNMKRTNKVTGDVTVYIPKSIAPNLSDQSNITYTLLSDETDVYHRLKTDFGNAGTLQLKTQKPGVISDPATMGGSTPEANDVIVNNYETYEGMMKDSLTLKEYEGTLIDKGDHYELTVNTTSDSVLVLSFEAVDRTPPVIQLSVSPNEIVLNSEILYVDVSDADSGVASVSMTIDEAEFPYNENLPLWDLPLGEHVLKVTAIDEAGNPSIHTLSFQLTTDINTLMNHVEREVDQGHIAVHMKNSLLVKLRFAQTVYSRGHKQTVSHLLNSFVNQVAAQSGKTIETIVAQRLTRDAMYIHERLNK
;
A
#
# COMPACT_ATOMS: atom_id res chain seq x y z
N MET A 1 68.80 23.22 22.17
CA MET A 1 69.12 23.33 23.61
C MET A 1 68.43 22.17 24.32
N LYS A 2 69.20 21.15 24.73
CA LYS A 2 68.99 20.03 25.71
C LYS A 2 67.55 19.47 25.92
N ILE A 3 67.24 18.17 26.02
CA ILE A 3 67.97 16.88 26.19
C ILE A 3 66.94 15.71 25.98
N LEU A 4 67.44 14.56 25.49
CA LEU A 4 66.86 13.20 25.46
C LEU A 4 66.23 12.70 26.78
N ARG A 5 65.24 11.78 26.71
CA ARG A 5 65.36 10.37 27.20
C ARG A 5 64.15 9.47 26.88
N LEU A 6 64.48 8.18 26.78
CA LEU A 6 63.75 6.99 26.30
C LEU A 6 62.78 6.34 27.30
N ALA A 7 62.03 5.35 26.75
CA ALA A 7 61.53 4.08 27.35
C ALA A 7 60.16 4.14 28.05
N VAL A 8 59.24 3.15 28.09
CA VAL A 8 58.91 1.83 27.47
C VAL A 8 57.91 1.19 28.46
N ALA A 9 56.87 0.52 27.96
CA ALA A 9 56.05 -0.54 28.60
C ALA A 9 55.05 -0.22 29.74
N GLY A 10 53.89 -0.90 29.65
CA GLY A 10 53.19 -1.44 30.82
C GLY A 10 51.67 -1.26 30.84
N TRP A 11 50.92 -2.26 30.37
CA TRP A 11 49.50 -2.47 30.68
C TRP A 11 49.29 -2.72 32.19
N LEU A 12 48.22 -2.21 32.80
CA LEU A 12 47.31 -3.01 33.65
C LEU A 12 46.00 -2.28 34.03
N VAL A 13 44.97 -3.10 34.13
CA VAL A 13 43.56 -2.89 34.50
C VAL A 13 43.37 -2.21 35.87
N ALA A 14 42.36 -1.33 35.96
CA ALA A 14 41.69 -1.02 37.24
C ALA A 14 40.18 -0.82 37.01
N ALA A 15 39.39 -1.78 37.47
CA ALA A 15 37.96 -1.63 37.69
C ALA A 15 37.70 -0.68 38.87
N ILE A 16 36.79 0.27 38.71
CA ILE A 16 36.18 1.02 39.81
C ILE A 16 34.65 0.94 39.64
N LEU A 17 34.03 0.15 40.52
CA LEU A 17 32.65 0.32 40.97
C LEU A 17 32.64 1.47 41.98
N LEU A 18 31.76 2.47 41.79
CA LEU A 18 31.16 3.36 42.81
C LEU A 18 30.14 4.26 42.07
N THR A 19 28.87 3.86 42.02
CA THR A 19 27.76 4.40 42.85
C THR A 19 27.42 5.88 42.61
N GLY A 20 26.21 6.10 42.08
CA GLY A 20 25.33 7.20 42.47
C GLY A 20 25.85 8.62 42.26
N ALA A 21 25.69 9.15 41.05
CA ALA A 21 25.49 10.58 40.83
C ALA A 21 24.38 10.72 39.78
N GLY A 22 23.32 11.44 40.16
CA GLY A 22 22.03 11.41 39.48
C GLY A 22 22.08 11.78 38.00
N LEU A 23 21.21 11.12 37.24
CA LEU A 23 20.68 11.62 35.98
C LEU A 23 20.24 13.07 36.19
N GLN A 24 20.93 14.02 35.56
CA GLN A 24 20.32 15.32 35.30
C GLN A 24 19.35 15.16 34.13
N PRO A 25 18.14 15.74 34.20
CA PRO A 25 17.23 15.75 33.07
C PRO A 25 17.93 16.42 31.87
N ILE A 26 17.78 15.80 30.71
CA ILE A 26 18.08 16.38 29.41
C ILE A 26 17.43 17.78 29.37
N GLY A 27 18.23 18.81 29.04
CA GLY A 27 17.74 20.18 28.96
C GLY A 27 16.55 20.25 28.01
N ALA A 28 15.41 20.73 28.52
CA ALA A 28 14.26 21.05 27.67
C ALA A 28 14.69 22.12 26.66
N ALA A 29 14.34 21.90 25.39
CA ALA A 29 14.44 22.95 24.37
C ALA A 29 13.71 24.20 24.86
N SER A 30 14.20 25.38 24.48
CA SER A 30 13.49 26.63 24.80
C SER A 30 12.07 26.61 24.20
N GLU A 31 11.08 27.22 24.85
CA GLU A 31 9.70 27.30 24.32
C GLU A 31 9.65 27.89 22.90
N GLU A 32 10.61 28.75 22.55
CA GLU A 32 10.78 29.36 21.23
C GLU A 32 11.21 28.32 20.17
N GLU A 33 12.16 27.43 20.49
CA GLU A 33 12.56 26.31 19.63
C GLU A 33 11.45 25.26 19.50
N ALA A 34 10.74 24.95 20.58
CA ALA A 34 9.61 24.02 20.55
C ALA A 34 8.49 24.51 19.63
N SER A 35 8.22 25.83 19.58
CA SER A 35 7.21 26.40 18.69
C SER A 35 7.51 26.18 17.20
N ALA A 36 8.80 26.15 16.82
CA ALA A 36 9.23 25.91 15.43
C ALA A 36 8.98 24.46 14.96
N TYR A 37 8.72 23.53 15.89
CA TYR A 37 8.50 22.11 15.61
C TYR A 37 7.04 21.67 15.70
N THR A 38 6.09 22.59 15.88
CA THR A 38 4.65 22.30 16.01
C THR A 38 3.92 22.12 14.67
N GLY A 39 4.56 22.49 13.54
CA GLY A 39 4.00 22.35 12.19
C GLY A 39 4.49 21.10 11.44
N ILE A 40 4.10 21.00 10.16
CA ILE A 40 4.69 20.01 9.22
C ILE A 40 5.97 20.56 8.59
N LYS A 41 6.96 19.71 8.34
CA LYS A 41 8.20 20.11 7.66
C LYS A 41 7.98 20.24 6.15
N LYS A 42 7.29 19.27 5.55
CA LYS A 42 6.84 19.30 4.14
C LYS A 42 5.55 18.51 3.96
N ASP A 43 4.66 19.01 3.11
CA ASP A 43 3.53 18.25 2.56
C ASP A 43 4.00 17.53 1.29
N LEU A 44 3.94 16.20 1.28
CA LEU A 44 4.36 15.36 0.16
C LEU A 44 3.17 14.87 -0.68
N GLY A 45 1.94 15.29 -0.34
CA GLY A 45 0.71 14.93 -1.01
C GLY A 45 0.23 13.51 -0.71
N THR A 46 -0.75 13.07 -1.48
CA THR A 46 -1.29 11.70 -1.39
C THR A 46 -0.32 10.70 -1.99
N LEU A 47 -0.01 9.64 -1.24
CA LEU A 47 0.84 8.55 -1.71
C LEU A 47 0.11 7.74 -2.77
N ILE A 48 0.62 7.85 -4.00
CA ILE A 48 0.24 6.97 -5.11
C ILE A 48 1.24 5.82 -5.22
N PRO A 49 0.86 4.65 -5.75
CA PRO A 49 1.73 3.49 -5.87
C PRO A 49 2.77 3.65 -7.00
N PHE A 50 3.64 4.66 -6.89
CA PHE A 50 4.64 5.02 -7.89
C PHE A 50 5.66 3.91 -8.14
N TRP A 51 5.79 2.93 -7.24
CA TRP A 51 6.70 1.79 -7.33
C TRP A 51 6.14 0.59 -8.11
N ARG A 52 4.92 0.65 -8.65
CA ARG A 52 4.29 -0.46 -9.37
C ARG A 52 4.69 -0.56 -10.85
N TYR A 53 5.92 -0.17 -11.20
CA TYR A 53 6.43 -0.18 -12.57
C TYR A 53 7.75 -0.94 -12.65
N HIS A 54 7.91 -1.77 -13.68
CA HIS A 54 9.10 -2.60 -13.85
C HIS A 54 9.66 -2.48 -15.28
N PRO A 55 10.96 -2.22 -15.45
CA PRO A 55 11.59 -2.25 -16.75
C PRO A 55 11.76 -3.70 -17.24
N ALA A 56 11.63 -3.92 -18.54
CA ALA A 56 11.80 -5.20 -19.20
C ALA A 56 12.82 -5.03 -20.33
N LEU A 57 13.61 -6.08 -20.58
CA LEU A 57 14.61 -6.09 -21.64
C LEU A 57 14.07 -6.95 -22.79
N GLY A 58 13.83 -6.30 -23.94
CA GLY A 58 13.26 -6.92 -25.14
C GLY A 58 14.11 -8.05 -25.72
N GLU A 59 15.41 -8.07 -25.43
CA GLU A 59 16.34 -9.12 -25.80
C GLU A 59 16.22 -10.39 -24.95
N HIS A 60 15.49 -10.37 -23.83
CA HIS A 60 15.37 -11.50 -22.90
C HIS A 60 13.98 -12.15 -22.88
N LEU A 61 13.08 -11.77 -23.80
CA LEU A 61 11.73 -12.31 -24.04
C LEU A 61 10.97 -12.76 -22.78
N GLY A 62 10.04 -11.93 -22.31
CA GLY A 62 9.22 -12.26 -21.13
C GLY A 62 9.93 -12.05 -19.80
N ALA A 63 11.24 -11.76 -19.76
CA ALA A 63 11.86 -11.22 -18.54
C ALA A 63 11.27 -9.84 -18.20
N PRO A 64 10.90 -9.53 -16.95
CA PRO A 64 11.29 -10.22 -15.72
C PRO A 64 10.21 -11.16 -15.17
N LEU A 65 9.23 -11.56 -15.99
CA LEU A 65 8.13 -12.42 -15.57
C LEU A 65 8.66 -13.76 -15.06
N ARG A 66 8.28 -14.08 -13.84
CA ARG A 66 8.62 -15.36 -13.20
C ARG A 66 7.55 -15.75 -12.20
N ALA A 67 7.46 -17.05 -11.92
CA ALA A 67 6.64 -17.52 -10.82
C ALA A 67 7.24 -16.98 -9.52
N PHE A 68 6.41 -16.35 -8.70
CA PHE A 68 6.84 -15.82 -7.42
C PHE A 68 5.85 -16.29 -6.35
N LYS A 69 6.37 -17.10 -5.44
CA LYS A 69 5.66 -17.50 -4.22
C LYS A 69 6.69 -17.40 -3.11
N THR A 70 6.41 -16.55 -2.15
CA THR A 70 7.31 -16.23 -1.06
C THR A 70 6.56 -16.27 0.25
N PHE A 71 7.32 -16.50 1.31
CA PHE A 71 6.89 -16.30 2.68
C PHE A 71 6.33 -14.90 2.97
N ALA A 72 6.68 -13.89 2.17
CA ALA A 72 6.14 -12.54 2.35
C ALA A 72 4.63 -12.46 2.06
N SER A 73 4.02 -13.51 1.51
CA SER A 73 2.56 -13.61 1.30
C SER A 73 1.86 -14.46 2.38
N ASP A 74 2.58 -14.89 3.42
CA ASP A 74 1.98 -15.72 4.47
C ASP A 74 1.05 -14.89 5.38
N GLU A 75 0.00 -15.52 5.90
CA GLU A 75 -1.06 -14.83 6.68
C GLU A 75 -0.56 -14.22 7.99
N ASP A 76 0.53 -14.74 8.55
CA ASP A 76 1.16 -14.25 9.79
C ASP A 76 2.10 -13.06 9.57
N VAL A 77 2.37 -12.70 8.31
CA VAL A 77 3.11 -11.48 7.95
C VAL A 77 2.13 -10.30 7.92
N THR A 78 2.49 -9.16 8.51
CA THR A 78 1.63 -7.97 8.49
C THR A 78 1.68 -7.25 7.14
N PHE A 79 2.88 -6.94 6.65
CA PHE A 79 3.08 -6.25 5.36
C PHE A 79 3.15 -7.27 4.21
N GLN A 80 2.02 -7.91 3.92
CA GLN A 80 1.97 -9.00 2.94
C GLN A 80 2.22 -8.53 1.51
N TYR A 81 2.97 -9.33 0.74
CA TYR A 81 3.06 -9.18 -0.69
C TYR A 81 1.87 -9.85 -1.39
N ASN A 82 1.06 -9.06 -2.08
CA ASN A 82 -0.05 -9.56 -2.89
C ASN A 82 0.40 -9.85 -4.32
N ASN A 83 0.45 -11.13 -4.66
CA ASN A 83 0.78 -11.57 -6.02
C ASN A 83 -0.32 -11.14 -7.00
N ARG A 84 0.08 -10.86 -8.25
CA ARG A 84 -0.88 -10.63 -9.33
C ARG A 84 -1.62 -11.94 -9.66
N PRO A 85 -2.84 -11.91 -10.22
CA PRO A 85 -3.63 -13.11 -10.49
C PRO A 85 -3.14 -13.89 -11.75
N TYR A 86 -1.83 -14.03 -11.90
CA TYR A 86 -1.17 -14.69 -13.02
C TYR A 86 -0.08 -15.63 -12.52
N GLU A 87 0.24 -16.67 -13.30
CA GLU A 87 1.29 -17.65 -12.95
C GLU A 87 2.68 -17.01 -12.80
N LYS A 88 2.92 -15.95 -13.57
CA LYS A 88 4.17 -15.18 -13.55
C LYS A 88 3.89 -13.69 -13.50
N GLU A 89 4.75 -12.98 -12.79
CA GLU A 89 4.70 -11.52 -12.73
C GLU A 89 6.09 -10.90 -12.69
N ALA A 90 6.15 -9.62 -13.04
CA ALA A 90 7.21 -8.74 -12.60
C ALA A 90 6.86 -8.26 -11.19
N ILE A 91 7.67 -8.65 -10.20
CA ILE A 91 7.41 -8.39 -8.79
C ILE A 91 7.35 -6.87 -8.55
N PHE A 92 6.29 -6.38 -7.90
CA PHE A 92 5.98 -4.95 -7.77
C PHE A 92 5.88 -4.23 -9.14
N GLY A 93 5.40 -4.92 -10.17
CA GLY A 93 5.13 -4.33 -11.48
C GLY A 93 3.71 -4.62 -11.94
N ASP A 94 2.88 -3.59 -12.05
CA ASP A 94 1.60 -3.60 -12.77
C ASP A 94 1.74 -3.06 -14.20
N HIS A 95 2.77 -2.23 -14.39
CA HIS A 95 3.13 -1.63 -15.66
C HIS A 95 4.56 -1.99 -16.03
N ILE A 96 4.83 -2.06 -17.34
CA ILE A 96 6.15 -2.39 -17.87
C ILE A 96 6.62 -1.38 -18.88
N ASN A 97 7.93 -1.17 -18.91
CA ASN A 97 8.63 -0.44 -19.96
C ASN A 97 9.62 -1.36 -20.65
N ILE A 98 9.40 -1.64 -21.94
CA ILE A 98 10.19 -2.62 -22.68
C ILE A 98 11.29 -1.89 -23.46
N VAL A 99 12.51 -2.01 -22.97
CA VAL A 99 13.74 -1.43 -23.52
C VAL A 99 14.32 -2.37 -24.56
N ARG A 100 14.98 -1.85 -25.60
CA ARG A 100 15.57 -2.59 -26.73
C ARG A 100 14.54 -3.40 -27.52
N PHE A 101 13.30 -2.90 -27.58
CA PHE A 101 12.18 -3.61 -28.20
C PHE A 101 12.38 -3.82 -29.71
N LEU A 102 13.10 -2.92 -30.39
CA LEU A 102 13.21 -2.94 -31.86
C LEU A 102 14.29 -3.89 -32.38
N GLY A 103 15.26 -4.26 -31.54
CA GLY A 103 16.51 -4.88 -31.97
C GLY A 103 17.69 -3.94 -31.75
N GLY A 104 18.66 -3.96 -32.66
CA GLY A 104 19.92 -3.24 -32.53
C GLY A 104 20.72 -3.72 -31.33
N TRP A 105 20.57 -4.99 -30.95
CA TRP A 105 21.10 -5.53 -29.69
C TRP A 105 22.63 -5.59 -29.67
N SER A 106 23.18 -5.67 -28.46
CA SER A 106 24.63 -5.83 -28.27
C SER A 106 25.13 -7.15 -28.91
N PRO A 107 26.09 -7.10 -29.84
CA PRO A 107 26.61 -8.30 -30.50
C PRO A 107 27.47 -9.17 -29.57
N THR A 108 27.90 -8.61 -28.43
CA THR A 108 28.64 -9.31 -27.37
C THR A 108 27.78 -9.62 -26.15
N GLY A 109 26.53 -9.13 -26.13
CA GLY A 109 25.60 -9.35 -25.03
C GLY A 109 25.08 -10.79 -24.95
N ARG A 110 24.53 -11.13 -23.79
CA ARG A 110 23.60 -12.27 -23.66
C ARG A 110 22.22 -11.80 -24.05
N ASN A 111 21.52 -12.59 -24.85
CA ASN A 111 20.10 -12.43 -25.17
C ASN A 111 19.42 -13.80 -25.17
N TYR A 112 18.12 -13.83 -25.48
CA TYR A 112 17.31 -15.04 -25.53
C TYR A 112 17.83 -16.10 -26.52
N TYR A 113 18.41 -15.67 -27.65
CA TYR A 113 18.87 -16.55 -28.72
C TYR A 113 20.34 -16.99 -28.56
N GLY A 114 21.07 -16.43 -27.59
CA GLY A 114 22.43 -16.85 -27.29
C GLY A 114 23.32 -15.74 -26.75
N THR A 115 24.63 -15.97 -26.82
CA THR A 115 25.66 -15.04 -26.33
C THR A 115 26.70 -14.81 -27.43
N ASN A 116 27.24 -13.59 -27.54
CA ASN A 116 28.33 -13.26 -28.46
C ASN A 116 28.04 -13.62 -29.93
N LEU A 117 26.84 -13.31 -30.42
CA LEU A 117 26.39 -13.69 -31.76
C LEU A 117 27.02 -12.86 -32.89
N GLY A 118 27.73 -11.77 -32.57
CA GLY A 118 28.22 -10.83 -33.57
C GLY A 118 27.09 -9.99 -34.19
N VAL A 119 27.44 -9.02 -35.01
CA VAL A 119 26.45 -8.07 -35.61
C VAL A 119 25.47 -8.80 -36.53
N GLU A 120 25.97 -9.63 -37.44
CA GLU A 120 25.10 -10.41 -38.34
C GLU A 120 24.15 -11.33 -37.57
N GLY A 121 24.62 -11.95 -36.49
CA GLY A 121 23.83 -12.85 -35.68
C GLY A 121 22.71 -12.15 -34.89
N VAL A 122 22.97 -10.95 -34.33
CA VAL A 122 21.92 -10.20 -33.63
C VAL A 122 20.95 -9.51 -34.59
N ALA A 123 21.43 -9.03 -35.75
CA ALA A 123 20.60 -8.34 -36.75
C ALA A 123 19.56 -9.26 -37.41
N GLN A 124 19.74 -10.59 -37.37
CA GLN A 124 18.70 -11.54 -37.76
C GLN A 124 17.43 -11.42 -36.90
N TYR A 125 17.56 -10.89 -35.68
CA TYR A 125 16.45 -10.69 -34.76
C TYR A 125 15.94 -9.25 -34.77
N ASP A 126 16.49 -8.34 -35.56
CA ASP A 126 15.94 -6.98 -35.67
C ASP A 126 14.52 -7.01 -36.25
N LEU A 127 13.66 -6.08 -35.81
CA LEU A 127 12.31 -5.96 -36.36
C LEU A 127 12.31 -5.50 -37.83
N ALA A 128 13.37 -4.84 -38.29
CA ALA A 128 13.56 -4.40 -39.66
C ALA A 128 14.94 -4.82 -40.20
N TYR A 129 14.99 -5.12 -41.50
CA TYR A 129 16.23 -5.48 -42.21
C TYR A 129 16.20 -4.90 -43.63
N ARG A 130 17.33 -4.94 -44.35
CA ARG A 130 17.36 -4.65 -45.80
C ARG A 130 17.38 -5.93 -46.61
N ASP A 131 16.57 -5.99 -47.67
CA ASP A 131 16.65 -7.05 -48.68
C ASP A 131 17.88 -6.88 -49.60
N GLU A 132 18.04 -7.80 -50.55
CA GLU A 132 19.16 -7.81 -51.50
C GLU A 132 19.16 -6.56 -52.41
N GLU A 133 17.99 -5.98 -52.64
CA GLU A 133 17.78 -4.74 -53.38
C GLU A 133 18.00 -3.48 -52.54
N GLY A 134 18.21 -3.62 -51.23
CA GLY A 134 18.47 -2.53 -50.30
C GLY A 134 17.21 -1.87 -49.72
N ASN A 135 16.01 -2.38 -50.00
CA ASN A 135 14.76 -1.87 -49.44
C ASN A 135 14.58 -2.35 -48.00
N ILE A 136 13.96 -1.52 -47.17
CA ILE A 136 13.58 -1.92 -45.80
C ILE A 136 12.43 -2.91 -45.86
N GLN A 137 12.59 -4.02 -45.13
CA GLN A 137 11.61 -5.08 -44.92
C GLN A 137 11.39 -5.30 -43.42
N TYR A 138 10.21 -5.80 -43.04
CA TYR A 138 9.82 -5.99 -41.64
C TYR A 138 9.67 -7.47 -41.28
N ARG A 139 10.02 -7.83 -40.03
CA ARG A 139 9.82 -9.18 -39.46
C ARG A 139 8.50 -9.32 -38.71
N PHE A 140 7.51 -8.56 -39.16
CA PHE A 140 6.15 -8.49 -38.64
C PHE A 140 5.25 -7.95 -39.75
N GLY A 141 3.93 -7.95 -39.54
CA GLY A 141 3.00 -7.36 -40.48
C GLY A 141 2.48 -8.33 -41.54
N GLU A 142 2.00 -7.77 -42.64
CA GLU A 142 1.36 -8.53 -43.72
C GLU A 142 2.32 -9.57 -44.32
N GLY A 143 1.85 -10.81 -44.47
CA GLY A 143 2.65 -11.91 -45.01
C GLY A 143 3.57 -12.61 -44.00
N VAL A 144 3.66 -12.14 -42.76
CA VAL A 144 4.40 -12.81 -41.67
C VAL A 144 3.40 -13.54 -40.78
N SER A 145 3.58 -14.85 -40.59
CA SER A 145 2.72 -15.64 -39.70
C SER A 145 2.94 -15.26 -38.23
N ASP A 146 1.94 -15.44 -37.39
CA ASP A 146 1.98 -15.03 -35.98
C ASP A 146 3.13 -15.70 -35.19
N ASP A 147 3.52 -16.93 -35.54
CA ASP A 147 4.66 -17.66 -34.95
C ASP A 147 6.03 -17.16 -35.42
N GLN A 148 6.08 -16.35 -36.48
CA GLN A 148 7.28 -15.70 -37.01
C GLN A 148 7.29 -14.18 -36.75
N ASN A 149 6.21 -13.65 -36.19
CA ASN A 149 6.02 -12.22 -35.97
C ASN A 149 6.76 -11.77 -34.72
N TYR A 150 7.88 -11.07 -34.89
CA TYR A 150 8.75 -10.68 -33.77
C TYR A 150 8.13 -9.62 -32.85
N VAL A 151 7.18 -8.81 -33.33
CA VAL A 151 6.41 -7.91 -32.45
C VAL A 151 5.56 -8.74 -31.48
N LYS A 152 4.83 -9.72 -32.01
CA LYS A 152 4.00 -10.63 -31.22
C LYS A 152 4.83 -11.46 -30.24
N ILE A 153 5.92 -12.08 -30.69
CA ILE A 153 6.81 -12.89 -29.86
C ILE A 153 7.36 -12.10 -28.66
N ARG A 154 7.66 -10.81 -28.85
CA ARG A 154 8.20 -9.95 -27.79
C ARG A 154 7.14 -9.45 -26.82
N LEU A 155 5.92 -9.17 -27.27
CA LEU A 155 4.87 -8.56 -26.45
C LEU A 155 3.95 -9.56 -25.76
N ASP A 156 3.58 -10.64 -26.44
CA ASP A 156 2.62 -11.62 -25.95
C ASP A 156 2.94 -12.18 -24.57
N PRO A 157 4.20 -12.49 -24.21
CA PRO A 157 4.53 -12.92 -22.85
C PRO A 157 4.01 -11.96 -21.78
N TYR A 158 4.02 -10.65 -22.04
CA TYR A 158 3.53 -9.65 -21.09
C TYR A 158 2.02 -9.44 -21.18
N ILE A 159 1.48 -9.33 -22.40
CA ILE A 159 0.04 -9.10 -22.61
C ILE A 159 -0.78 -10.24 -22.00
N GLN A 160 -0.34 -11.49 -22.18
CA GLN A 160 -1.00 -12.68 -21.62
C GLN A 160 -0.94 -12.74 -20.09
N HIS A 161 -0.01 -12.01 -19.46
CA HIS A 161 0.10 -11.86 -17.99
C HIS A 161 -0.43 -10.51 -17.50
N GLY A 162 -1.35 -9.90 -18.26
CA GLY A 162 -2.12 -8.73 -17.82
C GLY A 162 -1.43 -7.38 -17.96
N TYR A 163 -0.26 -7.29 -18.59
CA TYR A 163 0.44 -6.03 -18.82
C TYR A 163 -0.06 -5.34 -20.09
N THR A 164 -1.33 -4.96 -20.12
CA THR A 164 -2.06 -4.57 -21.34
C THR A 164 -1.81 -3.14 -21.82
N ARG A 165 -1.02 -2.35 -21.09
CA ARG A 165 -0.59 -0.99 -21.45
C ARG A 165 0.91 -0.82 -21.26
N PRO A 166 1.74 -1.57 -22.01
CA PRO A 166 3.18 -1.42 -21.92
C PRO A 166 3.60 -0.04 -22.44
N ARG A 167 4.74 0.42 -21.93
CA ARG A 167 5.54 1.46 -22.57
C ARG A 167 6.53 0.78 -23.51
N ILE A 168 6.53 1.15 -24.78
CA ILE A 168 7.53 0.66 -25.74
C ILE A 168 8.63 1.71 -25.87
N VAL A 169 9.87 1.34 -25.56
CA VAL A 169 11.01 2.18 -25.88
C VAL A 169 11.41 1.95 -27.33
N ILE A 170 11.49 3.04 -28.08
CA ILE A 170 11.98 3.11 -29.43
C ILE A 170 13.52 3.17 -29.37
N ASP A 171 14.09 2.02 -29.01
CA ASP A 171 15.52 1.72 -28.96
C ASP A 171 15.77 0.19 -29.09
N ASN A 172 17.01 -0.26 -29.31
CA ASN A 172 18.01 0.50 -30.05
C ASN A 172 17.57 0.63 -31.51
N ILE A 173 18.29 1.41 -32.31
CA ILE A 173 18.01 1.50 -33.74
C ILE A 173 18.50 0.20 -34.41
N PRO A 174 17.64 -0.53 -35.15
CA PRO A 174 18.06 -1.71 -35.92
C PRO A 174 19.25 -1.44 -36.86
N TYR A 175 20.08 -2.46 -37.08
CA TYR A 175 21.32 -2.36 -37.84
C TYR A 175 21.13 -1.95 -39.32
N ALA A 176 19.90 -2.04 -39.84
CA ALA A 176 19.55 -1.68 -41.21
C ALA A 176 19.34 -0.17 -41.46
N PHE A 177 19.16 0.63 -40.41
CA PHE A 177 18.88 2.07 -40.54
C PHE A 177 20.11 2.99 -40.64
N PRO A 178 21.21 2.81 -39.89
CA PRO A 178 22.37 3.69 -40.04
C PRO A 178 23.07 3.43 -41.38
N GLU A 179 23.74 4.46 -41.93
CA GLU A 179 24.63 4.30 -43.09
C GLU A 179 25.86 3.50 -42.70
N VAL A 180 26.43 3.82 -41.53
CA VAL A 180 27.53 3.08 -40.91
C VAL A 180 27.13 2.76 -39.48
N PRO A 181 26.82 1.48 -39.17
CA PRO A 181 26.51 1.09 -37.80
C PRO A 181 27.68 1.38 -36.85
N SER A 182 27.33 1.83 -35.65
CA SER A 182 28.24 1.97 -34.51
C SER A 182 27.75 1.08 -33.38
N VAL A 183 28.65 0.41 -32.67
CA VAL A 183 28.32 -0.50 -31.57
C VAL A 183 28.94 -0.02 -30.28
N SER A 184 28.09 0.17 -29.27
CA SER A 184 28.47 0.44 -27.89
C SER A 184 28.12 -0.76 -27.00
N VAL A 185 28.32 -0.62 -25.68
CA VAL A 185 28.09 -1.68 -24.67
C VAL A 185 26.69 -2.28 -24.78
N TYR A 186 25.69 -1.46 -25.08
CA TYR A 186 24.28 -1.86 -25.14
C TYR A 186 23.77 -2.15 -26.55
N GLY A 187 24.62 -2.09 -27.58
CA GLY A 187 24.25 -2.38 -28.97
C GLY A 187 24.44 -1.20 -29.91
N GLN A 188 23.69 -1.22 -31.00
CA GLN A 188 23.73 -0.19 -32.02
C GLN A 188 23.41 1.18 -31.38
N ASN A 189 24.23 2.21 -31.66
CA ASN A 189 23.98 3.57 -31.17
C ASN A 189 24.08 4.68 -32.25
N ALA A 190 24.08 4.35 -33.54
CA ALA A 190 24.14 5.35 -34.62
C ALA A 190 22.73 5.80 -35.08
N PRO A 191 22.55 7.08 -35.46
CA PRO A 191 21.25 7.56 -35.94
C PRO A 191 20.83 6.90 -37.26
N PRO A 192 19.53 6.90 -37.61
CA PRO A 192 19.06 6.50 -38.93
C PRO A 192 19.66 7.40 -40.01
N ARG A 193 20.00 6.84 -41.17
CA ARG A 193 20.52 7.60 -42.32
C ARG A 193 19.43 8.32 -43.11
N ASP A 194 18.21 7.81 -43.06
CA ASP A 194 17.04 8.31 -43.76
C ASP A 194 15.86 8.34 -42.78
N LEU A 195 15.33 9.53 -42.55
CA LEU A 195 14.24 9.74 -41.59
C LEU A 195 12.88 9.35 -42.15
N GLN A 196 12.71 9.30 -43.47
CA GLN A 196 11.48 8.81 -44.08
C GLN A 196 11.40 7.28 -43.95
N GLU A 197 12.49 6.56 -44.25
CA GLU A 197 12.55 5.11 -44.01
C GLU A 197 12.27 4.77 -42.54
N TRP A 198 12.75 5.62 -41.63
CA TRP A 198 12.49 5.49 -40.18
C TRP A 198 11.02 5.76 -39.82
N GLU A 199 10.44 6.87 -40.28
CA GLU A 199 9.03 7.21 -40.04
C GLU A 199 8.10 6.10 -40.56
N ASP A 200 8.35 5.61 -41.78
CA ASP A 200 7.58 4.54 -42.41
C ASP A 200 7.63 3.24 -41.59
N PHE A 201 8.80 2.90 -41.03
CA PHE A 201 8.97 1.76 -40.13
C PHE A 201 8.18 1.91 -38.84
N ILE A 202 8.22 3.08 -38.20
CA ILE A 202 7.48 3.35 -36.97
C ILE A 202 5.97 3.33 -37.22
N GLU A 203 5.52 3.88 -38.35
CA GLU A 203 4.12 3.79 -38.78
C GLU A 203 3.71 2.32 -38.97
N ALA A 204 4.51 1.52 -39.69
CA ALA A 204 4.24 0.10 -39.92
C ALA A 204 4.18 -0.68 -38.60
N LEU A 205 5.10 -0.42 -37.67
CA LEU A 205 5.08 -1.00 -36.33
C LEU A 205 3.77 -0.66 -35.60
N CYS A 206 3.36 0.60 -35.57
CA CYS A 206 2.12 1.01 -34.92
C CYS A 206 0.88 0.36 -35.55
N ARG A 207 0.83 0.25 -36.89
CA ARG A 207 -0.24 -0.46 -37.60
C ARG A 207 -0.29 -1.93 -37.21
N GLU A 208 0.86 -2.55 -37.03
CA GLU A 208 0.91 -3.94 -36.60
C GLU A 208 0.46 -4.13 -35.15
N LEU A 209 0.82 -3.23 -34.25
CA LEU A 209 0.27 -3.23 -32.89
C LEU A 209 -1.26 -3.15 -32.90
N VAL A 210 -1.82 -2.25 -33.73
CA VAL A 210 -3.27 -2.13 -33.91
C VAL A 210 -3.88 -3.42 -34.49
N ARG A 211 -3.23 -4.06 -35.47
CA ARG A 211 -3.69 -5.33 -36.04
C ARG A 211 -3.73 -6.44 -34.98
N LEU A 212 -2.73 -6.51 -34.12
CA LEU A 212 -2.57 -7.55 -33.11
C LEU A 212 -3.49 -7.35 -31.90
N TYR A 213 -3.63 -6.12 -31.41
CA TYR A 213 -4.22 -5.84 -30.09
C TYR A 213 -5.41 -4.87 -30.12
N GLY A 214 -5.74 -4.32 -31.29
CA GLY A 214 -6.88 -3.41 -31.48
C GLY A 214 -6.56 -1.94 -31.22
N TYR A 215 -7.18 -1.06 -32.00
CA TYR A 215 -6.92 0.38 -31.98
C TYR A 215 -7.17 1.01 -30.62
N ASP A 216 -8.35 0.82 -30.03
CA ASP A 216 -8.75 1.51 -28.80
C ASP A 216 -7.79 1.22 -27.64
N LEU A 217 -7.29 -0.02 -27.53
CA LEU A 217 -6.34 -0.39 -26.50
C LEU A 217 -4.96 0.20 -26.77
N VAL A 218 -4.41 -0.02 -27.97
CA VAL A 218 -3.05 0.42 -28.33
C VAL A 218 -2.94 1.94 -28.33
N ASN A 219 -4.01 2.66 -28.65
CA ASN A 219 -4.06 4.12 -28.58
C ASN A 219 -4.01 4.66 -27.13
N THR A 220 -4.04 3.79 -26.11
CA THR A 220 -3.78 4.14 -24.70
C THR A 220 -2.37 3.78 -24.22
N TRP A 221 -1.53 3.21 -25.09
CA TRP A 221 -0.15 2.86 -24.76
C TRP A 221 0.73 4.11 -24.72
N SER A 222 1.99 3.94 -24.32
CA SER A 222 2.98 5.01 -24.35
C SER A 222 4.27 4.58 -25.03
N PHE A 223 4.97 5.55 -25.59
CA PHE A 223 6.20 5.34 -26.34
C PHE A 223 7.28 6.31 -25.86
N ARG A 224 8.51 5.83 -25.81
CA ARG A 224 9.67 6.63 -25.41
C ARG A 224 10.78 6.56 -26.43
N VAL A 225 11.29 7.70 -26.86
CA VAL A 225 12.42 7.75 -27.79
C VAL A 225 13.74 7.54 -27.06
N ALA A 226 14.50 6.51 -27.43
CA ALA A 226 15.82 6.20 -26.88
C ALA A 226 15.86 5.91 -25.36
N THR A 227 17.05 5.53 -24.90
CA THR A 227 17.40 5.35 -23.50
C THR A 227 18.69 6.12 -23.23
N GLU A 228 18.69 7.06 -22.27
CA GLU A 228 19.87 7.88 -21.94
C GLU A 228 20.50 8.56 -23.17
N GLY A 229 19.65 9.09 -24.06
CA GLY A 229 20.04 9.66 -25.35
C GLY A 229 20.97 10.88 -25.28
N ASN A 230 21.20 11.44 -24.09
CA ASN A 230 22.22 12.47 -23.86
C ASN A 230 23.65 11.92 -23.82
N ASP A 231 23.85 10.60 -23.68
CA ASP A 231 25.17 9.96 -23.70
C ASP A 231 25.51 9.46 -25.12
N HIS A 232 26.67 9.85 -25.65
CA HIS A 232 27.15 9.37 -26.94
C HIS A 232 27.39 7.85 -27.01
N LYS A 233 27.52 7.17 -25.87
CA LYS A 233 27.51 5.71 -25.81
C LYS A 233 26.14 5.12 -26.13
N ARG A 234 25.07 5.90 -26.08
CA ARG A 234 23.68 5.49 -26.36
C ARG A 234 23.16 6.06 -27.68
N PHE A 235 23.65 7.24 -28.07
CA PHE A 235 23.32 7.86 -29.35
C PHE A 235 24.47 8.73 -29.89
N THR A 236 25.10 8.35 -30.99
CA THR A 236 26.28 9.06 -31.54
C THR A 236 25.93 10.31 -32.35
N GLY A 237 24.66 10.51 -32.68
CA GLY A 237 24.23 11.65 -33.49
C GLY A 237 24.39 12.99 -32.77
N SER A 238 24.42 14.08 -33.54
CA SER A 238 24.36 15.43 -33.00
C SER A 238 22.99 15.73 -32.36
N MET A 239 22.90 16.80 -31.59
CA MET A 239 21.62 17.30 -31.06
C MET A 239 20.59 17.49 -32.19
N GLU A 240 20.99 18.06 -33.33
CA GLU A 240 20.11 18.25 -34.50
C GLU A 240 19.60 16.90 -35.05
N GLN A 241 20.47 15.91 -35.16
CA GLN A 241 20.08 14.56 -35.57
C GLN A 241 19.16 13.89 -34.55
N PHE A 242 19.36 14.14 -33.24
CA PHE A 242 18.46 13.64 -32.20
C PHE A 242 17.07 14.29 -32.29
N LEU A 243 16.99 15.61 -32.50
CA LEU A 243 15.72 16.31 -32.67
C LEU A 243 14.95 15.80 -33.90
N ALA A 244 15.64 15.60 -35.03
CA ALA A 244 15.03 15.07 -36.24
C ALA A 244 14.57 13.61 -36.07
N TYR A 245 15.35 12.80 -35.34
CA TYR A 245 14.98 11.44 -34.94
C TYR A 245 13.74 11.41 -34.02
N TYR A 246 13.69 12.32 -33.05
CA TYR A 246 12.55 12.49 -32.14
C TYR A 246 11.28 12.86 -32.91
N GLU A 247 11.35 13.86 -33.78
CA GLU A 247 10.24 14.33 -34.61
C GLU A 247 9.72 13.22 -35.55
N ALA A 248 10.61 12.55 -36.29
CA ALA A 248 10.21 11.47 -37.20
C ALA A 248 9.53 10.32 -36.45
N THR A 249 10.00 9.99 -35.24
CA THR A 249 9.38 8.97 -34.40
C THR A 249 8.00 9.40 -33.91
N GLU A 250 7.86 10.65 -33.46
CA GLU A 250 6.58 11.21 -33.00
C GLU A 250 5.54 11.16 -34.13
N LYS A 251 5.90 11.64 -35.32
CA LYS A 251 5.02 11.65 -36.50
C LYS A 251 4.59 10.25 -36.90
N GLY A 252 5.53 9.29 -36.94
CA GLY A 252 5.22 7.90 -37.27
C GLY A 252 4.20 7.27 -36.31
N ILE A 253 4.33 7.58 -35.01
CA ILE A 253 3.38 7.11 -33.98
C ILE A 253 2.05 7.84 -34.11
N THR A 254 2.02 9.18 -34.06
CA THR A 254 0.79 9.96 -33.97
C THR A 254 -0.07 9.90 -35.23
N LYS A 255 0.53 9.58 -36.38
CA LYS A 255 -0.20 9.27 -37.62
C LYS A 255 -1.13 8.06 -37.50
N VAL A 256 -0.78 7.09 -36.65
CA VAL A 256 -1.59 5.89 -36.39
C VAL A 256 -2.30 5.95 -35.04
N LEU A 257 -1.63 6.46 -34.00
CA LEU A 257 -2.02 6.41 -32.60
C LEU A 257 -2.00 7.82 -31.98
N PRO A 258 -2.88 8.74 -32.41
CA PRO A 258 -2.87 10.12 -31.95
C PRO A 258 -3.17 10.28 -30.45
N GLY A 259 -3.74 9.26 -29.78
CA GLY A 259 -4.01 9.27 -28.34
C GLY A 259 -2.87 8.69 -27.48
N ALA A 260 -1.91 7.98 -28.07
CA ALA A 260 -0.83 7.35 -27.30
C ALA A 260 0.08 8.38 -26.65
N GLY A 261 0.57 8.08 -25.44
CA GLY A 261 1.53 8.94 -24.74
C GLY A 261 2.89 8.90 -25.43
N PHE A 262 3.60 10.03 -25.50
CA PHE A 262 4.91 10.12 -26.14
C PHE A 262 5.87 11.06 -25.41
N GLY A 263 7.14 10.66 -25.33
CA GLY A 263 8.17 11.47 -24.68
C GLY A 263 9.58 11.05 -25.04
N ALA A 264 10.52 11.86 -24.60
CA ALA A 264 11.95 11.66 -24.85
C ALA A 264 12.56 10.62 -23.89
N TYR A 265 13.85 10.36 -24.11
CA TYR A 265 14.65 9.43 -23.32
C TYR A 265 14.64 9.77 -21.81
N ASN A 266 14.90 8.76 -21.00
CA ASN A 266 15.30 8.93 -19.60
C ASN A 266 16.75 9.42 -19.51
N GLY A 267 16.99 10.58 -18.89
CA GLY A 267 18.33 11.13 -18.77
C GLY A 267 19.16 10.54 -17.62
N PHE A 268 20.45 10.34 -17.85
CA PHE A 268 21.42 9.95 -16.82
C PHE A 268 22.56 10.98 -16.74
N GLY A 269 23.04 11.26 -15.52
CA GLY A 269 24.09 12.26 -15.28
C GLY A 269 23.62 13.68 -15.58
N GLU A 270 24.41 14.44 -16.34
CA GLU A 270 24.08 15.81 -16.76
C GLU A 270 23.21 15.78 -18.03
N PHE A 271 21.88 15.73 -17.85
CA PHE A 271 20.93 15.64 -18.97
C PHE A 271 20.01 16.86 -19.12
N GLY A 272 20.02 17.79 -18.16
CA GLY A 272 19.07 18.90 -18.10
C GLY A 272 19.08 19.82 -19.31
N GLU A 273 20.26 20.25 -19.77
CA GLU A 273 20.39 21.13 -20.94
C GLU A 273 19.93 20.44 -22.23
N HIS A 274 20.37 19.20 -22.45
CA HIS A 274 19.98 18.42 -23.63
C HIS A 274 18.47 18.20 -23.66
N LEU A 275 17.86 17.77 -22.54
CA LEU A 275 16.44 17.50 -22.47
C LEU A 275 15.58 18.79 -22.55
N SER A 276 16.07 19.91 -22.02
CA SER A 276 15.44 21.24 -22.18
C SER A 276 15.41 21.70 -23.63
N THR A 277 16.45 21.36 -24.40
CA THR A 277 16.49 21.62 -25.84
C THR A 277 15.44 20.78 -26.57
N VAL A 278 15.27 19.49 -26.21
CA VAL A 278 14.20 18.64 -26.76
C VAL A 278 12.82 19.19 -26.42
N ALA A 279 12.60 19.57 -25.15
CA ALA A 279 11.32 20.14 -24.70
C ALA A 279 10.96 21.46 -25.42
N SER A 280 11.94 22.34 -25.63
CA SER A 280 11.76 23.59 -26.39
C SER A 280 11.38 23.29 -27.83
N TYR A 281 12.11 22.38 -28.48
CA TYR A 281 11.85 21.99 -29.85
C TYR A 281 10.47 21.35 -30.02
N ALA A 282 10.06 20.47 -29.09
CA ALA A 282 8.74 19.86 -29.09
C ALA A 282 7.63 20.92 -28.98
N LYS A 283 7.80 21.88 -28.05
CA LYS A 283 6.89 23.03 -27.89
C LYS A 283 6.79 23.89 -29.15
N GLU A 284 7.91 24.22 -29.77
CA GLU A 284 7.97 25.07 -30.97
C GLU A 284 7.34 24.41 -32.21
N ASN A 285 7.42 23.08 -32.31
CA ASN A 285 6.93 22.32 -33.46
C ASN A 285 5.61 21.60 -33.21
N GLY A 286 4.99 21.77 -32.03
CA GLY A 286 3.71 21.15 -31.69
C GLY A 286 3.77 19.63 -31.54
N LEU A 287 4.93 19.09 -31.13
CA LEU A 287 5.14 17.67 -30.89
C LEU A 287 4.78 17.32 -29.44
N LYS A 288 4.35 16.09 -29.19
CA LYS A 288 4.14 15.59 -27.83
C LYS A 288 5.43 15.59 -27.01
N PHE A 289 5.31 15.87 -25.71
CA PHE A 289 6.37 15.74 -24.71
C PHE A 289 5.67 15.58 -23.36
N ASP A 290 5.21 14.37 -23.07
CA ASP A 290 4.18 14.17 -22.05
C ASP A 290 4.74 13.97 -20.62
N TRP A 291 6.05 13.78 -20.47
CA TRP A 291 6.73 13.60 -19.18
C TRP A 291 8.22 13.93 -19.25
N ILE A 292 8.82 14.15 -18.08
CA ILE A 292 10.28 14.16 -17.88
C ILE A 292 10.68 12.79 -17.32
N ALA A 293 11.67 12.13 -17.94
CA ALA A 293 12.18 10.85 -17.48
C ALA A 293 13.65 10.93 -17.07
N ALA A 294 14.03 10.21 -16.01
CA ALA A 294 15.43 10.04 -15.58
C ALA A 294 15.80 8.56 -15.37
N SER A 295 17.10 8.27 -15.42
CA SER A 295 17.74 7.09 -14.84
C SER A 295 18.44 7.51 -13.55
N THR A 296 18.26 6.75 -12.47
CA THR A 296 18.90 7.07 -11.18
C THR A 296 19.67 5.89 -10.61
N TYR A 297 20.99 6.08 -10.54
CA TYR A 297 21.96 5.15 -10.00
C TYR A 297 23.03 5.95 -9.26
N SER A 298 23.54 5.44 -8.14
CA SER A 298 24.62 6.04 -7.34
C SER A 298 25.83 5.11 -7.34
N GLY A 299 26.98 5.70 -7.67
CA GLY A 299 28.29 5.07 -7.57
C GLY A 299 29.28 6.04 -6.92
N GLY A 300 30.46 5.54 -6.57
CA GLY A 300 31.52 6.37 -5.96
C GLY A 300 31.38 6.60 -4.46
N VAL A 301 32.02 7.66 -3.96
CA VAL A 301 32.40 7.82 -2.53
C VAL A 301 31.37 8.57 -1.68
N ASN A 302 30.58 9.47 -2.26
CA ASN A 302 29.57 10.27 -1.53
C ASN A 302 28.18 9.90 -2.02
N LYS A 303 27.33 9.40 -1.11
CA LYS A 303 25.97 8.96 -1.38
C LYS A 303 24.98 9.70 -0.48
N ASP A 304 24.89 11.02 -0.64
CA ASP A 304 23.91 11.83 0.08
C ASP A 304 22.55 11.74 -0.64
N PRO A 305 21.56 10.99 -0.11
CA PRO A 305 20.25 10.87 -0.77
C PRO A 305 19.54 12.22 -0.91
N ASP A 306 19.72 13.13 0.04
CA ASP A 306 19.02 14.41 0.03
C ASP A 306 19.59 15.32 -1.07
N LEU A 307 20.92 15.36 -1.20
CA LEU A 307 21.59 16.15 -2.23
C LEU A 307 21.29 15.62 -3.64
N GLU A 308 21.27 14.31 -3.84
CA GLU A 308 20.98 13.73 -5.16
C GLU A 308 19.53 14.00 -5.59
N ALA A 309 18.57 13.95 -4.67
CA ALA A 309 17.18 14.32 -4.96
C ALA A 309 17.08 15.82 -5.31
N GLU A 310 17.80 16.69 -4.61
CA GLU A 310 17.82 18.13 -4.88
C GLU A 310 18.43 18.45 -6.26
N LYS A 311 19.49 17.75 -6.69
CA LYS A 311 20.04 17.90 -8.05
C LYS A 311 19.02 17.54 -9.12
N LEU A 312 18.27 16.46 -8.92
CA LEU A 312 17.18 16.09 -9.82
C LEU A 312 16.06 17.11 -9.82
N LYS A 313 15.69 17.66 -8.65
CA LYS A 313 14.70 18.76 -8.54
C LYS A 313 15.06 19.93 -9.45
N ASN A 314 16.31 20.38 -9.38
CA ASN A 314 16.82 21.48 -10.20
C ASN A 314 16.79 21.14 -11.70
N THR A 315 17.13 19.90 -12.06
CA THR A 315 17.09 19.44 -13.45
C THR A 315 15.66 19.37 -13.99
N VAL A 316 14.72 18.83 -13.21
CA VAL A 316 13.29 18.76 -13.56
C VAL A 316 12.71 20.17 -13.75
N GLN A 317 13.00 21.09 -12.84
CA GLN A 317 12.56 22.49 -12.94
C GLN A 317 13.12 23.17 -14.20
N MET A 318 14.39 22.93 -14.54
CA MET A 318 15.00 23.46 -15.76
C MET A 318 14.24 23.00 -17.02
N VAL A 319 13.90 21.71 -17.11
CA VAL A 319 13.17 21.16 -18.27
C VAL A 319 11.73 21.72 -18.32
N ARG A 320 11.05 21.83 -17.17
CA ARG A 320 9.70 22.42 -17.08
C ARG A 320 9.63 23.85 -17.61
N GLN A 321 10.65 24.67 -17.37
CA GLN A 321 10.71 26.04 -17.91
C GLN A 321 10.68 26.10 -19.45
N HIS A 322 11.10 25.01 -20.11
CA HIS A 322 11.22 24.91 -21.56
C HIS A 322 10.05 24.16 -22.21
N ALA A 323 9.36 23.29 -21.47
CA ALA A 323 8.23 22.51 -21.95
C ALA A 323 6.96 23.35 -22.18
N ALA A 324 6.01 22.79 -22.92
CA ALA A 324 4.69 23.41 -23.14
C ALA A 324 3.85 23.41 -21.85
N ASP A 325 3.83 22.28 -21.13
CA ASP A 325 2.98 22.06 -19.96
C ASP A 325 3.56 22.63 -18.65
N GLY A 326 4.80 23.13 -18.67
CA GLY A 326 5.40 23.80 -17.53
C GLY A 326 5.43 22.92 -16.27
N GLU A 327 4.98 23.50 -15.15
CA GLU A 327 4.91 22.80 -13.85
C GLU A 327 3.91 21.64 -13.80
N GLN A 328 3.00 21.52 -14.77
CA GLN A 328 2.06 20.39 -14.83
C GLN A 328 2.71 19.12 -15.40
N LEU A 329 3.91 19.24 -15.99
CA LEU A 329 4.59 18.12 -16.61
C LEU A 329 5.07 17.10 -15.56
N PRO A 330 4.61 15.83 -15.63
CA PRO A 330 4.96 14.82 -14.64
C PRO A 330 6.43 14.43 -14.74
N PHE A 331 7.00 14.05 -13.58
CA PHE A 331 8.35 13.54 -13.48
C PHE A 331 8.32 12.03 -13.15
N GLU A 332 9.09 11.25 -13.90
CA GLU A 332 9.19 9.81 -13.79
C GLU A 332 10.65 9.35 -13.77
N ILE A 333 10.91 8.21 -13.14
CA ILE A 333 12.21 7.51 -13.23
C ILE A 333 11.98 6.21 -13.97
N HIS A 334 12.56 6.08 -15.16
CA HIS A 334 12.33 4.89 -16.00
C HIS A 334 13.40 3.81 -15.84
N GLU A 335 14.42 4.10 -15.05
CA GLU A 335 15.41 3.13 -14.61
C GLU A 335 15.86 3.50 -13.20
N TYR A 336 15.49 2.68 -12.22
CA TYR A 336 15.78 2.94 -10.81
C TYR A 336 16.58 1.82 -10.18
N GLY A 337 17.75 2.17 -9.67
CA GLY A 337 18.61 1.29 -8.88
C GLY A 337 19.59 2.14 -8.09
N TRP A 338 19.08 2.93 -7.13
CA TRP A 338 19.86 4.03 -6.58
C TRP A 338 21.22 3.58 -6.04
N PHE A 339 21.41 2.42 -5.43
CA PHE A 339 22.76 1.91 -5.18
C PHE A 339 23.25 1.04 -6.36
N TRP A 340 24.29 1.50 -7.07
CA TRP A 340 24.94 0.75 -8.14
C TRP A 340 26.28 0.16 -7.70
N SER A 341 27.09 0.95 -6.98
CA SER A 341 28.35 0.48 -6.39
C SER A 341 28.64 1.18 -5.08
N ASN A 342 29.39 0.55 -4.19
CA ASN A 342 29.87 1.21 -2.97
C ASN A 342 31.12 2.07 -3.19
N GLU A 343 31.56 2.76 -2.15
CA GLU A 343 32.74 3.63 -2.13
C GLU A 343 34.06 2.88 -2.40
N PHE A 344 34.03 1.55 -2.38
CA PHE A 344 35.16 0.70 -2.71
C PHE A 344 35.13 0.20 -4.16
N GLY A 345 34.14 0.63 -4.96
CA GLY A 345 33.95 0.20 -6.34
C GLY A 345 33.38 -1.23 -6.48
N LEU A 346 32.87 -1.82 -5.40
CA LEU A 346 32.13 -3.08 -5.49
C LEU A 346 30.72 -2.80 -6.01
N PRO A 347 30.28 -3.43 -7.12
CA PRO A 347 28.87 -3.38 -7.53
C PRO A 347 27.99 -3.95 -6.43
N THR A 348 27.04 -3.17 -5.94
CA THR A 348 26.11 -3.56 -4.87
C THR A 348 24.91 -2.63 -4.87
N ARG A 349 23.77 -3.16 -4.44
CA ARG A 349 22.53 -2.43 -4.20
C ARG A 349 22.38 -1.99 -2.74
N GLU A 350 23.44 -2.17 -1.95
CA GLU A 350 23.48 -2.00 -0.49
C GLU A 350 22.27 -2.70 0.16
N GLN A 351 22.19 -4.03 0.06
CA GLN A 351 21.09 -4.78 0.64
C GLN A 351 20.99 -4.58 2.17
N GLY A 352 19.84 -4.93 2.75
CA GLY A 352 19.58 -4.76 4.20
C GLY A 352 19.28 -3.32 4.61
N ALA A 353 19.55 -3.00 5.88
CA ALA A 353 19.09 -1.77 6.51
C ALA A 353 19.64 -0.49 5.86
N ARG A 354 20.92 -0.49 5.47
CA ARG A 354 21.56 0.63 4.75
C ARG A 354 20.85 0.97 3.45
N GLY A 355 20.47 -0.06 2.69
CA GLY A 355 19.70 0.07 1.48
C GLY A 355 18.36 0.72 1.73
N ALA A 356 17.63 0.21 2.71
CA ALA A 356 16.28 0.67 3.02
C ALA A 356 16.30 2.13 3.48
N ALA A 357 17.17 2.47 4.43
CA ALA A 357 17.30 3.83 4.96
C ALA A 357 17.69 4.83 3.86
N GLY A 358 18.68 4.47 3.04
CA GLY A 358 19.10 5.31 1.92
C GLY A 358 18.00 5.51 0.87
N ASN A 359 17.38 4.42 0.40
CA ASN A 359 16.28 4.50 -0.58
C ASN A 359 15.08 5.27 -0.02
N PHE A 360 14.74 5.10 1.25
CA PHE A 360 13.66 5.83 1.90
C PHE A 360 13.91 7.34 1.87
N HIS A 361 15.11 7.80 2.25
CA HIS A 361 15.45 9.22 2.13
C HIS A 361 15.29 9.73 0.69
N PHE A 362 15.89 9.03 -0.27
CA PHE A 362 15.89 9.47 -1.67
C PHE A 362 14.46 9.52 -2.23
N LEU A 363 13.69 8.43 -2.11
CA LEU A 363 12.34 8.32 -2.64
C LEU A 363 11.37 9.33 -2.03
N MET A 364 11.42 9.55 -0.71
CA MET A 364 10.56 10.54 -0.05
C MET A 364 10.87 11.96 -0.51
N ASN A 365 12.14 12.30 -0.75
CA ASN A 365 12.50 13.60 -1.32
C ASN A 365 12.03 13.74 -2.78
N LEU A 366 11.93 12.65 -3.54
CA LEU A 366 11.43 12.70 -4.91
C LEU A 366 9.91 12.96 -4.99
N LEU A 367 9.15 12.67 -3.93
CA LEU A 367 7.75 13.09 -3.84
C LEU A 367 7.62 14.62 -3.88
N ASP A 368 8.51 15.35 -3.20
CA ASP A 368 8.61 16.83 -3.26
C ASP A 368 9.03 17.35 -4.64
N VAL A 369 9.66 16.52 -5.48
CA VAL A 369 9.94 16.84 -6.90
C VAL A 369 8.71 16.65 -7.79
N GLY A 370 7.73 15.88 -7.33
CA GLY A 370 6.53 15.52 -8.09
C GLY A 370 6.66 14.19 -8.83
N LEU A 371 7.43 13.24 -8.29
CA LEU A 371 7.58 11.89 -8.82
C LEU A 371 6.22 11.18 -9.01
N LYS A 372 6.02 10.54 -10.17
CA LYS A 372 4.80 9.79 -10.51
C LYS A 372 5.00 8.30 -10.71
N GLN A 373 6.15 7.89 -11.26
CA GLN A 373 6.44 6.49 -11.59
C GLN A 373 7.92 6.19 -11.39
N ILE A 374 8.25 5.02 -10.83
CA ILE A 374 9.60 4.46 -10.82
C ILE A 374 9.57 3.06 -11.42
N TYR A 375 10.40 2.87 -12.44
CA TYR A 375 10.65 1.56 -13.04
C TYR A 375 11.89 0.99 -12.35
N HIS A 376 11.66 0.20 -11.31
CA HIS A 376 12.73 -0.31 -10.44
C HIS A 376 13.32 -1.63 -10.93
N TRP A 377 14.63 -1.80 -10.72
CA TRP A 377 15.31 -3.06 -10.93
C TRP A 377 15.36 -3.87 -9.64
N ASN A 378 15.19 -5.19 -9.76
CA ASN A 378 15.30 -6.24 -8.72
C ASN A 378 14.77 -5.86 -7.34
N THR A 379 13.66 -6.48 -6.98
CA THR A 379 13.13 -6.50 -5.61
C THR A 379 13.59 -7.72 -4.83
N THR A 380 14.22 -8.70 -5.47
CA THR A 380 14.73 -9.90 -4.82
C THR A 380 16.12 -10.26 -5.30
N GLU A 381 16.82 -11.05 -4.48
CA GLU A 381 18.06 -11.73 -4.84
C GLU A 381 17.81 -13.24 -4.78
N ASP A 382 17.88 -13.92 -5.90
CA ASP A 382 17.54 -15.33 -6.01
C ASP A 382 18.79 -16.17 -6.23
N VAL A 383 18.97 -17.18 -5.38
CA VAL A 383 20.08 -18.12 -5.45
C VAL A 383 19.54 -19.48 -5.84
N TRP A 384 19.88 -19.93 -7.04
CA TRP A 384 19.50 -21.24 -7.56
C TRP A 384 20.57 -22.26 -7.16
N ILE A 385 20.19 -23.23 -6.34
CA ILE A 385 21.06 -24.33 -5.89
C ILE A 385 20.33 -25.62 -6.23
N ASP A 386 20.92 -26.40 -7.14
CA ASP A 386 20.27 -27.52 -7.81
C ASP A 386 18.95 -27.07 -8.46
N ASP A 387 17.83 -27.72 -8.13
CA ASP A 387 16.50 -27.38 -8.63
C ASP A 387 15.71 -26.43 -7.70
N ASN A 388 16.32 -25.97 -6.60
CA ASN A 388 15.66 -25.11 -5.61
C ASN A 388 16.05 -23.64 -5.78
N ASN A 389 15.07 -22.75 -5.56
CA ASN A 389 15.31 -21.31 -5.49
C ASN A 389 15.27 -20.82 -4.04
N TYR A 390 16.34 -20.16 -3.61
CA TYR A 390 16.45 -19.50 -2.33
C TYR A 390 16.37 -17.98 -2.53
N THR A 391 15.20 -17.42 -2.27
CA THR A 391 14.91 -16.00 -2.47
C THR A 391 15.27 -15.18 -1.22
N PHE A 392 15.93 -14.05 -1.41
CA PHE A 392 16.16 -13.03 -0.39
C PHE A 392 15.48 -11.72 -0.77
N LEU A 393 14.80 -11.07 0.17
CA LEU A 393 14.11 -9.80 -0.06
C LEU A 393 15.14 -8.67 -0.11
N SER A 394 15.13 -7.88 -1.19
CA SER A 394 15.99 -6.70 -1.26
C SER A 394 15.46 -5.58 -0.34
N SER A 395 16.27 -4.55 -0.12
CA SER A 395 15.85 -3.36 0.60
C SER A 395 14.65 -2.65 -0.02
N LEU A 396 14.49 -2.72 -1.35
CA LEU A 396 13.33 -2.18 -2.05
C LEU A 396 12.08 -3.02 -1.84
N PHE A 397 12.19 -4.34 -1.82
CA PHE A 397 11.03 -5.19 -1.53
C PHE A 397 10.48 -4.92 -0.15
N TRP A 398 11.35 -4.87 0.86
CA TRP A 398 10.94 -4.57 2.21
C TRP A 398 10.21 -3.21 2.26
N LEU A 399 10.82 -2.18 1.67
CA LEU A 399 10.25 -0.84 1.65
C LEU A 399 8.90 -0.78 0.91
N PHE A 400 8.81 -1.36 -0.29
CA PHE A 400 7.57 -1.35 -1.08
C PHE A 400 6.46 -2.20 -0.46
N SER A 401 6.79 -3.25 0.28
CA SER A 401 5.80 -4.05 1.02
C SER A 401 5.10 -3.19 2.07
N ILE A 402 5.84 -2.35 2.80
CA ILE A 402 5.28 -1.40 3.75
C ILE A 402 4.48 -0.30 3.04
N LEU A 403 5.04 0.28 1.98
CA LEU A 403 4.37 1.37 1.26
C LEU A 403 3.04 0.94 0.59
N ASN A 404 2.86 -0.34 0.24
CA ASN A 404 1.56 -0.86 -0.21
C ASN A 404 0.46 -0.61 0.83
N TYR A 405 0.77 -0.73 2.12
CA TYR A 405 -0.19 -0.48 3.19
C TYR A 405 -0.37 1.01 3.49
N ALA A 406 0.53 1.87 2.99
CA ALA A 406 0.43 3.33 3.06
C ALA A 406 -0.32 3.94 1.86
N GLU A 407 -0.73 3.13 0.87
CA GLU A 407 -1.37 3.63 -0.35
C GLU A 407 -2.62 4.47 -0.02
N GLY A 408 -2.76 5.63 -0.65
CA GLY A 408 -3.88 6.56 -0.41
C GLY A 408 -3.69 7.49 0.79
N ALA A 409 -2.70 7.25 1.65
CA ALA A 409 -2.42 8.12 2.77
C ALA A 409 -1.95 9.50 2.31
N HIS A 410 -2.37 10.55 3.02
CA HIS A 410 -1.72 11.85 2.90
C HIS A 410 -0.38 11.80 3.64
N THR A 411 0.69 12.15 2.94
CA THR A 411 2.07 11.93 3.38
C THR A 411 2.73 13.24 3.77
N TYR A 412 3.39 13.27 4.92
CA TYR A 412 4.05 14.45 5.46
C TYR A 412 5.46 14.14 5.95
N GLU A 413 6.44 14.96 5.54
CA GLU A 413 7.71 14.98 6.25
C GLU A 413 7.52 15.76 7.57
N LEU A 414 7.93 15.16 8.67
CA LEU A 414 7.74 15.69 10.02
C LEU A 414 9.03 16.28 10.58
N HIS A 415 8.85 17.21 11.51
CA HIS A 415 9.96 17.75 12.27
C HIS A 415 10.49 16.74 13.29
N THR A 416 11.80 16.79 13.52
CA THR A 416 12.49 15.92 14.47
C THR A 416 13.48 16.71 15.31
N ARG A 417 13.51 16.45 16.62
CA ARG A 417 14.64 16.82 17.48
C ARG A 417 15.59 15.64 17.57
N ILE A 418 16.84 15.88 17.21
CA ILE A 418 17.90 14.87 17.09
C ILE A 418 18.96 15.07 18.20
N PRO A 419 19.82 14.08 18.48
CA PRO A 419 20.87 14.22 19.50
C PRO A 419 21.89 15.33 19.17
N GLU A 420 22.28 16.13 20.17
CA GLU A 420 23.20 17.28 20.00
C GLU A 420 24.61 16.90 19.49
N SER A 421 25.07 15.67 19.75
CA SER A 421 26.43 15.21 19.38
C SER A 421 26.52 14.57 18.00
N THR A 422 25.53 14.77 17.15
CA THR A 422 25.43 14.10 15.85
C THR A 422 26.39 14.74 14.83
N ASP A 423 27.14 13.93 14.07
CA ASP A 423 27.82 14.38 12.84
C ASP A 423 26.75 14.73 11.79
N ILE A 424 26.11 15.91 11.92
CA ILE A 424 24.96 16.35 11.10
C ILE A 424 25.26 16.39 9.60
N VAL A 425 26.55 16.40 9.23
CA VAL A 425 26.95 16.33 7.83
C VAL A 425 26.69 14.94 7.29
N ASN A 426 27.08 13.88 8.03
CA ASN A 426 27.05 12.50 7.55
C ASN A 426 25.84 11.69 8.05
N GLN A 427 25.39 11.96 9.27
CA GLN A 427 24.24 11.31 9.88
C GLN A 427 22.96 12.08 9.50
N LYS A 428 22.03 11.38 8.87
CA LYS A 428 20.75 11.89 8.41
C LYS A 428 19.63 11.20 9.19
N TYR A 429 18.60 11.97 9.51
CA TYR A 429 17.35 11.46 10.07
C TYR A 429 16.20 11.96 9.21
N LYS A 430 15.20 11.12 9.00
CA LYS A 430 13.96 11.49 8.31
C LYS A 430 12.77 10.79 8.95
N ALA A 431 11.76 11.57 9.32
CA ALA A 431 10.49 11.07 9.81
C ALA A 431 9.40 11.43 8.80
N VAL A 432 8.62 10.44 8.36
CA VAL A 432 7.49 10.65 7.44
C VAL A 432 6.25 9.98 8.01
N GLY A 433 5.19 10.75 8.17
CA GLY A 433 3.86 10.26 8.55
C GLY A 433 3.01 9.98 7.33
N PHE A 434 2.27 8.87 7.36
CA PHE A 434 1.31 8.43 6.36
C PHE A 434 -0.05 8.29 7.07
N PHE A 435 -0.95 9.25 6.86
CA PHE A 435 -2.24 9.29 7.56
C PHE A 435 -3.42 9.18 6.59
N GLY A 436 -4.43 8.37 6.94
CA GLY A 436 -5.60 8.11 6.13
C GLY A 436 -5.36 7.12 4.98
N ALA A 437 -4.53 6.09 5.19
CA ALA A 437 -4.29 5.06 4.18
C ALA A 437 -5.57 4.29 3.83
N ASN A 438 -5.67 3.79 2.59
CA ASN A 438 -6.80 2.96 2.14
C ASN A 438 -6.94 1.65 2.94
N SER A 439 -5.84 1.17 3.52
CA SER A 439 -5.80 0.02 4.40
C SER A 439 -6.41 0.29 5.80
N GLY A 440 -6.66 1.56 6.14
CA GLY A 440 -6.99 2.01 7.49
C GLY A 440 -5.77 2.16 8.41
N MET A 441 -4.56 1.87 7.92
CA MET A 441 -3.33 1.89 8.73
C MET A 441 -2.64 3.26 8.68
N ASP A 442 -2.71 4.00 9.78
CA ASP A 442 -1.89 5.21 9.98
C ASP A 442 -0.47 4.80 10.41
N MET A 443 0.55 5.34 9.73
CA MET A 443 1.94 4.95 9.96
C MET A 443 2.88 6.13 10.14
N LEU A 444 3.94 5.90 10.92
CA LEU A 444 5.11 6.77 11.02
C LEU A 444 6.36 5.95 10.69
N MET A 445 7.11 6.37 9.68
CA MET A 445 8.41 5.79 9.37
C MET A 445 9.53 6.74 9.78
N VAL A 446 10.47 6.24 10.58
CA VAL A 446 11.66 6.98 11.05
C VAL A 446 12.92 6.29 10.55
N SER A 447 13.66 6.97 9.69
CA SER A 447 14.92 6.50 9.13
C SER A 447 16.11 7.19 9.78
N SER A 448 17.17 6.42 10.01
CA SER A 448 18.50 6.86 10.45
C SER A 448 19.54 6.32 9.47
N PHE A 449 20.23 7.21 8.75
CA PHE A 449 21.19 6.85 7.71
C PHE A 449 22.51 7.57 7.89
N ASN A 450 23.63 6.85 7.88
CA ASN A 450 24.95 7.46 7.91
C ASN A 450 25.67 7.32 6.57
N MET A 451 26.08 8.43 5.96
CA MET A 451 26.88 8.39 4.73
C MET A 451 28.20 7.64 4.90
N LYS A 452 28.80 7.65 6.10
CA LYS A 452 29.97 6.85 6.44
C LYS A 452 29.52 5.51 7.02
N ARG A 453 29.50 4.45 6.22
CA ARG A 453 28.95 3.13 6.59
C ARG A 453 29.46 2.53 7.90
N THR A 454 30.69 2.87 8.31
CA THR A 454 31.31 2.34 9.54
C THR A 454 31.04 3.19 10.77
N ASN A 455 30.44 4.37 10.62
CA ASN A 455 30.11 5.27 11.71
C ASN A 455 28.64 5.05 12.12
N LYS A 456 28.44 4.15 13.08
CA LYS A 456 27.11 3.81 13.61
C LYS A 456 26.78 4.79 14.73
N VAL A 457 25.71 5.56 14.57
CA VAL A 457 25.28 6.58 15.53
C VAL A 457 23.98 6.13 16.16
N THR A 458 23.98 5.97 17.48
CA THR A 458 22.81 5.65 18.29
C THR A 458 22.32 6.89 19.01
N GLY A 459 21.01 7.11 19.03
CA GLY A 459 20.43 8.15 19.88
C GLY A 459 18.92 8.30 19.74
N ASP A 460 18.37 9.10 20.64
CA ASP A 460 16.95 9.39 20.73
C ASP A 460 16.55 10.46 19.72
N VAL A 461 15.54 10.15 18.92
CA VAL A 461 14.93 11.04 17.94
C VAL A 461 13.50 11.31 18.39
N THR A 462 13.20 12.55 18.76
CA THR A 462 11.83 12.97 19.07
C THR A 462 11.16 13.45 17.78
N VAL A 463 10.08 12.80 17.38
CA VAL A 463 9.22 13.21 16.25
C VAL A 463 8.05 14.02 16.78
N TYR A 464 7.73 15.12 16.08
CA TYR A 464 6.59 15.98 16.38
C TYR A 464 5.48 15.71 15.36
N ILE A 465 4.30 15.30 15.84
CA ILE A 465 3.16 14.90 15.00
C ILE A 465 1.98 15.85 15.27
N PRO A 466 1.70 16.83 14.39
CA PRO A 466 0.57 17.74 14.58
C PRO A 466 -0.77 16.99 14.58
N LYS A 467 -1.67 17.31 15.53
CA LYS A 467 -2.99 16.66 15.59
C LYS A 467 -3.86 16.97 14.38
N SER A 468 -3.61 18.11 13.72
CA SER A 468 -4.35 18.55 12.53
C SER A 468 -4.18 17.63 11.32
N ILE A 469 -3.09 16.86 11.25
CA ILE A 469 -2.81 15.93 10.14
C ILE A 469 -3.05 14.46 10.52
N ALA A 470 -3.24 14.18 11.81
CA ALA A 470 -3.40 12.83 12.36
C ALA A 470 -4.61 12.79 13.31
N PRO A 471 -5.84 13.06 12.82
CA PRO A 471 -7.02 13.24 13.66
C PRO A 471 -7.44 11.96 14.40
N ASN A 472 -7.03 10.79 13.91
CA ASN A 472 -7.34 9.48 14.50
C ASN A 472 -6.32 9.04 15.55
N LEU A 473 -5.16 9.71 15.64
CA LEU A 473 -4.16 9.41 16.66
C LEU A 473 -4.58 9.97 18.02
N SER A 474 -4.24 9.22 19.05
CA SER A 474 -4.37 9.60 20.45
C SER A 474 -3.18 9.15 21.30
N ASP A 475 -3.02 9.77 22.48
CA ASP A 475 -2.05 9.34 23.50
C ASP A 475 -2.35 7.97 24.11
N GLN A 476 -3.55 7.41 23.84
CA GLN A 476 -3.97 6.07 24.23
C GLN A 476 -3.88 5.06 23.07
N SER A 477 -3.40 5.47 21.89
CA SER A 477 -3.30 4.56 20.74
C SER A 477 -2.30 3.46 21.03
N ASN A 478 -2.67 2.22 20.75
CA ASN A 478 -1.73 1.13 20.74
C ASN A 478 -0.74 1.35 19.59
N ILE A 479 0.55 1.19 19.88
CA ILE A 479 1.61 1.35 18.89
C ILE A 479 2.21 -0.01 18.63
N THR A 480 2.27 -0.38 17.35
CA THR A 480 3.01 -1.55 16.91
C THR A 480 4.15 -1.13 16.00
N TYR A 481 5.17 -1.96 15.86
CA TYR A 481 6.37 -1.64 15.11
C TYR A 481 6.96 -2.80 14.36
N THR A 482 7.70 -2.49 13.30
CA THR A 482 8.77 -3.33 12.78
C THR A 482 10.01 -2.48 12.54
N LEU A 483 11.18 -3.11 12.55
CA LEU A 483 12.46 -2.45 12.40
C LEU A 483 13.31 -3.24 11.41
N LEU A 484 13.90 -2.53 10.44
CA LEU A 484 15.02 -3.04 9.67
C LEU A 484 16.29 -2.28 10.08
N SER A 485 17.24 -3.00 10.67
CA SER A 485 18.53 -2.55 11.20
C SER A 485 19.61 -3.59 10.90
N ASP A 486 20.88 -3.26 11.17
CA ASP A 486 21.99 -4.22 11.02
C ASP A 486 21.77 -5.52 11.81
N GLU A 487 21.04 -5.48 12.93
CA GLU A 487 20.75 -6.64 13.79
C GLU A 487 19.58 -7.49 13.28
N THR A 488 18.65 -6.89 12.56
CA THR A 488 17.38 -7.51 12.14
C THR A 488 17.40 -7.91 10.66
N ASP A 489 18.28 -7.32 9.84
CA ASP A 489 18.38 -7.69 8.44
C ASP A 489 19.13 -9.01 8.21
N VAL A 490 18.65 -9.78 7.23
CA VAL A 490 19.16 -11.11 6.89
C VAL A 490 20.59 -11.08 6.32
N TYR A 491 21.02 -9.96 5.73
CA TYR A 491 22.27 -9.90 4.99
C TYR A 491 23.48 -9.77 5.91
N HIS A 492 23.34 -9.07 7.04
CA HIS A 492 24.36 -9.08 8.10
C HIS A 492 24.52 -10.47 8.71
N ARG A 493 23.41 -11.21 8.90
CA ARG A 493 23.46 -12.61 9.35
C ARG A 493 24.15 -13.51 8.32
N LEU A 494 23.77 -13.44 7.05
CA LEU A 494 24.43 -14.15 5.95
C LEU A 494 25.93 -13.91 5.92
N LYS A 495 26.35 -12.64 6.00
CA LYS A 495 27.77 -12.27 6.00
C LYS A 495 28.53 -12.92 7.16
N THR A 496 27.92 -12.95 8.34
CA THR A 496 28.48 -13.59 9.53
C THR A 496 28.62 -15.10 9.32
N ASP A 497 27.60 -15.75 8.78
CA ASP A 497 27.59 -17.20 8.56
C ASP A 497 28.61 -17.61 7.49
N PHE A 498 28.73 -16.86 6.38
CA PHE A 498 29.81 -17.06 5.40
C PHE A 498 31.20 -16.82 6.00
N GLY A 499 31.33 -15.85 6.90
CA GLY A 499 32.58 -15.58 7.63
C GLY A 499 32.99 -16.77 8.50
N ASN A 500 32.04 -17.32 9.27
CA ASN A 500 32.24 -18.49 10.12
C ASN A 500 32.57 -19.75 9.32
N ALA A 501 31.97 -19.91 8.14
CA ALA A 501 32.25 -21.01 7.22
C ALA A 501 33.54 -20.83 6.41
N GLY A 502 34.16 -19.65 6.43
CA GLY A 502 35.36 -19.34 5.64
C GLY A 502 35.11 -19.16 4.14
N THR A 503 33.86 -18.95 3.72
CA THR A 503 33.45 -18.78 2.31
C THR A 503 33.26 -17.30 1.91
N LEU A 504 33.31 -16.39 2.88
CA LEU A 504 33.15 -14.95 2.66
C LEU A 504 34.24 -14.38 1.72
N GLN A 505 33.81 -13.82 0.60
CA GLN A 505 34.69 -13.31 -0.44
C GLN A 505 35.52 -12.09 0.02
N LEU A 506 36.79 -12.03 -0.40
CA LEU A 506 37.73 -10.98 0.03
C LEU A 506 37.20 -9.55 -0.18
N LYS A 507 36.45 -9.31 -1.28
CA LYS A 507 35.91 -7.98 -1.59
C LYS A 507 34.80 -7.53 -0.61
N THR A 508 34.12 -8.47 0.05
CA THR A 508 33.01 -8.20 0.99
C THR A 508 33.42 -8.27 2.46
N GLN A 509 34.67 -8.69 2.76
CA GLN A 509 35.23 -8.71 4.13
C GLN A 509 35.42 -7.32 4.75
N LYS A 510 35.32 -6.24 3.97
CA LYS A 510 35.45 -4.87 4.50
C LYS A 510 34.34 -4.55 5.51
N PRO A 511 34.62 -3.76 6.57
CA PRO A 511 33.62 -3.37 7.57
C PRO A 511 32.40 -2.69 6.95
N GLY A 512 31.20 -3.10 7.37
CA GLY A 512 29.92 -2.55 6.88
C GLY A 512 29.59 -2.81 5.40
N VAL A 513 30.41 -3.56 4.66
CA VAL A 513 30.09 -3.91 3.26
C VAL A 513 29.11 -5.07 3.21
N ILE A 514 27.93 -4.82 2.65
CA ILE A 514 26.88 -5.81 2.39
C ILE A 514 26.62 -5.88 0.88
N SER A 515 26.35 -7.09 0.39
CA SER A 515 26.00 -7.37 -1.01
C SER A 515 24.96 -8.50 -1.08
N ASP A 516 24.55 -8.87 -2.29
CA ASP A 516 23.79 -10.09 -2.57
C ASP A 516 24.56 -11.36 -2.15
N PRO A 517 23.86 -12.48 -1.91
CA PRO A 517 24.47 -13.72 -1.42
C PRO A 517 25.54 -14.28 -2.36
N ALA A 518 25.35 -14.18 -3.68
CA ALA A 518 26.29 -14.69 -4.67
C ALA A 518 27.62 -13.93 -4.63
N THR A 519 27.59 -12.60 -4.50
CA THR A 519 28.78 -11.76 -4.34
C THR A 519 29.47 -11.97 -2.98
N MET A 520 28.70 -12.21 -1.90
CA MET A 520 29.26 -12.42 -0.57
C MET A 520 29.89 -13.81 -0.39
N GLY A 521 29.20 -14.87 -0.80
CA GLY A 521 29.65 -16.26 -0.64
C GLY A 521 30.46 -16.80 -1.84
N GLY A 522 30.41 -16.14 -2.99
CA GLY A 522 31.14 -16.54 -4.21
C GLY A 522 30.51 -17.70 -4.98
N SER A 523 29.29 -18.13 -4.60
CA SER A 523 28.56 -19.23 -5.25
C SER A 523 29.33 -20.56 -5.31
N THR A 524 30.19 -20.84 -4.32
CA THR A 524 30.87 -22.14 -4.20
C THR A 524 29.93 -23.17 -3.58
N PRO A 525 30.17 -24.49 -3.76
CA PRO A 525 29.39 -25.52 -3.10
C PRO A 525 29.31 -25.33 -1.57
N GLU A 526 30.41 -24.95 -0.93
CA GLU A 526 30.45 -24.70 0.52
C GLU A 526 29.62 -23.47 0.93
N ALA A 527 29.59 -22.43 0.09
CA ALA A 527 28.72 -21.28 0.32
C ALA A 527 27.24 -21.64 0.11
N ASN A 528 26.95 -22.48 -0.88
CA ASN A 528 25.60 -23.00 -1.11
C ASN A 528 25.13 -23.82 0.10
N ASP A 529 25.98 -24.66 0.68
CA ASP A 529 25.67 -25.41 1.91
C ASP A 529 25.34 -24.47 3.08
N VAL A 530 26.03 -23.34 3.21
CA VAL A 530 25.68 -22.33 4.24
C VAL A 530 24.27 -21.79 4.02
N ILE A 531 23.91 -21.44 2.78
CA ILE A 531 22.57 -20.96 2.46
C ILE A 531 21.53 -22.03 2.79
N VAL A 532 21.68 -23.23 2.22
CA VAL A 532 20.71 -24.33 2.36
C VAL A 532 20.48 -24.69 3.83
N ASN A 533 21.54 -24.84 4.61
CA ASN A 533 21.45 -25.30 6.00
C ASN A 533 20.86 -24.25 6.96
N ASN A 534 20.85 -22.97 6.58
CA ASN A 534 20.38 -21.88 7.45
C ASN A 534 19.15 -21.15 6.88
N TYR A 535 18.63 -21.57 5.73
CA TYR A 535 17.60 -20.79 5.03
C TYR A 535 16.30 -20.62 5.83
N GLU A 536 15.87 -21.62 6.62
CA GLU A 536 14.71 -21.48 7.50
C GLU A 536 14.88 -20.31 8.50
N THR A 537 16.10 -20.11 9.01
CA THR A 537 16.42 -18.96 9.86
C THR A 537 16.39 -17.65 9.07
N TYR A 538 16.93 -17.65 7.85
CA TYR A 538 16.96 -16.47 6.99
C TYR A 538 15.54 -16.03 6.57
N GLU A 539 14.71 -16.99 6.18
CA GLU A 539 13.30 -16.79 5.91
C GLU A 539 12.57 -16.22 7.15
N GLY A 540 12.76 -16.82 8.32
CA GLY A 540 12.18 -16.33 9.57
C GLY A 540 12.56 -14.88 9.88
N MET A 541 13.82 -14.49 9.68
CA MET A 541 14.25 -13.09 9.86
C MET A 541 13.57 -12.14 8.88
N MET A 542 13.43 -12.54 7.62
CA MET A 542 12.77 -11.71 6.61
C MET A 542 11.26 -11.58 6.88
N LYS A 543 10.57 -12.66 7.28
CA LYS A 543 9.17 -12.62 7.76
C LYS A 543 9.01 -11.67 8.95
N ASP A 544 9.87 -11.84 9.95
CA ASP A 544 9.87 -11.06 11.18
C ASP A 544 10.05 -9.55 10.89
N SER A 545 10.91 -9.20 9.93
CA SER A 545 11.10 -7.81 9.49
C SER A 545 9.87 -7.18 8.82
N LEU A 546 8.91 -7.99 8.34
CA LEU A 546 7.66 -7.54 7.72
C LEU A 546 6.45 -7.68 8.66
N THR A 547 6.67 -8.05 9.93
CA THR A 547 5.60 -8.33 10.88
C THR A 547 5.62 -7.32 12.01
N LEU A 548 4.47 -6.68 12.25
CA LEU A 548 4.31 -5.71 13.33
C LEU A 548 4.27 -6.42 14.69
N LYS A 549 4.89 -5.81 15.69
CA LYS A 549 4.99 -6.28 17.07
C LYS A 549 4.63 -5.15 18.03
N GLU A 550 4.26 -5.47 19.26
CA GLU A 550 3.97 -4.44 20.29
C GLU A 550 5.18 -3.51 20.49
N TYR A 551 4.91 -2.20 20.55
CA TYR A 551 5.91 -1.18 20.84
C TYR A 551 5.63 -0.53 22.20
N GLU A 552 6.62 -0.54 23.09
CA GLU A 552 6.46 -0.01 24.46
C GLU A 552 6.49 1.53 24.53
N GLY A 553 6.80 2.23 23.43
CA GLY A 553 6.83 3.69 23.41
C GLY A 553 5.44 4.31 23.48
N THR A 554 5.36 5.54 23.99
CA THR A 554 4.09 6.25 24.21
C THR A 554 4.06 7.57 23.46
N LEU A 555 2.90 7.93 22.90
CA LEU A 555 2.62 9.26 22.38
C LEU A 555 2.37 10.22 23.55
N ILE A 556 3.13 11.31 23.63
CA ILE A 556 2.96 12.34 24.66
C ILE A 556 2.13 13.48 24.08
N ASP A 557 0.92 13.69 24.61
CA ASP A 557 0.06 14.81 24.23
C ASP A 557 0.64 16.15 24.75
N LYS A 558 0.90 17.09 23.83
CA LYS A 558 1.37 18.45 24.13
C LYS A 558 0.30 19.53 23.88
N GLY A 559 -0.93 19.14 23.60
CA GLY A 559 -2.06 20.02 23.30
C GLY A 559 -2.40 20.03 21.81
N ASP A 560 -1.56 20.65 20.99
CA ASP A 560 -1.73 20.80 19.53
C ASP A 560 -0.99 19.74 18.70
N HIS A 561 -0.03 19.02 19.29
CA HIS A 561 0.72 17.94 18.68
C HIS A 561 1.00 16.80 19.66
N TYR A 562 1.42 15.66 19.13
CA TYR A 562 2.03 14.57 19.88
C TYR A 562 3.55 14.59 19.74
N GLU A 563 4.26 14.24 20.81
CA GLU A 563 5.68 13.90 20.76
C GLU A 563 5.84 12.38 20.89
N LEU A 564 6.63 11.77 20.00
CA LEU A 564 7.08 10.39 20.13
C LEU A 564 8.60 10.35 20.07
N THR A 565 9.24 9.81 21.10
CA THR A 565 10.71 9.64 21.11
C THR A 565 11.05 8.19 20.82
N VAL A 566 11.85 7.98 19.78
CA VAL A 566 12.31 6.66 19.34
C VAL A 566 13.83 6.59 19.43
N ASN A 567 14.35 5.48 19.93
CA ASN A 567 15.79 5.23 19.90
C ASN A 567 16.15 4.56 18.57
N THR A 568 17.15 5.10 17.87
CA THR A 568 17.58 4.57 16.57
C THR A 568 19.09 4.42 16.52
N THR A 569 19.58 3.43 15.77
CA THR A 569 20.99 3.26 15.42
C THR A 569 21.12 3.27 13.90
N SER A 570 21.97 4.12 13.33
CA SER A 570 22.21 4.06 11.88
C SER A 570 22.94 2.77 11.51
N ASP A 571 22.64 2.09 10.41
CA ASP A 571 21.57 2.40 9.45
C ASP A 571 20.29 1.66 9.87
N SER A 572 19.15 2.34 9.88
CA SER A 572 17.87 1.70 10.20
C SER A 572 16.66 2.43 9.63
N VAL A 573 15.57 1.69 9.47
CA VAL A 573 14.22 2.21 9.24
C VAL A 573 13.28 1.55 10.25
N LEU A 574 12.75 2.37 11.15
CA LEU A 574 11.69 2.00 12.08
C LEU A 574 10.34 2.34 11.44
N VAL A 575 9.42 1.40 11.43
CA VAL A 575 8.01 1.60 11.04
C VAL A 575 7.17 1.45 12.28
N LEU A 576 6.32 2.44 12.53
CA LEU A 576 5.33 2.44 13.59
C LEU A 576 3.96 2.51 12.96
N SER A 577 3.04 1.67 13.42
CA SER A 577 1.62 1.73 13.08
C SER A 577 0.84 2.14 14.32
N PHE A 578 -0.21 2.92 14.10
CA PHE A 578 -1.10 3.37 15.16
C PHE A 578 -2.47 2.72 14.95
N GLU A 579 -2.89 1.93 15.92
CA GLU A 579 -4.25 1.39 15.92
C GLU A 579 -5.21 2.48 16.39
N ALA A 580 -6.23 2.78 15.58
CA ALA A 580 -7.27 3.74 15.93
C ALA A 580 -8.05 3.22 17.14
N VAL A 581 -8.31 4.10 18.11
CA VAL A 581 -9.16 3.78 19.26
C VAL A 581 -10.59 4.12 18.88
N ASP A 582 -11.47 3.12 18.82
CA ASP A 582 -12.92 3.34 18.67
C ASP A 582 -13.47 4.10 19.89
N ARG A 583 -14.13 5.22 19.61
CA ARG A 583 -14.76 6.12 20.60
C ARG A 583 -16.24 6.35 20.31
N THR A 584 -16.80 5.68 19.31
CA THR A 584 -18.17 5.85 18.88
C THR A 584 -19.04 4.87 19.67
N PRO A 585 -19.97 5.33 20.52
CA PRO A 585 -20.87 4.39 21.20
C PRO A 585 -21.83 3.72 20.22
N PRO A 586 -22.29 2.49 20.52
CA PRO A 586 -23.32 1.80 19.74
C PRO A 586 -24.58 2.65 19.53
N VAL A 587 -25.19 2.51 18.36
CA VAL A 587 -26.48 3.13 18.05
C VAL A 587 -27.61 2.19 18.48
N ILE A 588 -28.56 2.70 19.26
CA ILE A 588 -29.77 1.98 19.69
C ILE A 588 -30.97 2.56 18.95
N GLN A 589 -31.69 1.73 18.19
CA GLN A 589 -32.94 2.08 17.53
C GLN A 589 -34.11 1.28 18.11
N LEU A 590 -35.19 1.98 18.42
CA LEU A 590 -36.40 1.41 19.01
C LEU A 590 -37.58 1.61 18.04
N SER A 591 -38.42 0.59 17.87
CA SER A 591 -39.62 0.70 17.02
C SER A 591 -40.75 1.52 17.63
N VAL A 592 -40.56 2.06 18.84
CA VAL A 592 -41.54 2.85 19.59
C VAL A 592 -41.02 4.24 19.86
N SER A 593 -41.89 5.23 19.72
CA SER A 593 -41.60 6.63 20.01
C SER A 593 -41.90 7.00 21.48
N PRO A 594 -41.26 8.04 22.04
CA PRO A 594 -41.56 8.50 23.39
C PRO A 594 -43.06 8.82 23.58
N ASN A 595 -43.66 8.23 24.62
CA ASN A 595 -45.07 8.33 25.00
C ASN A 595 -46.06 7.75 23.98
N GLU A 596 -45.61 6.91 23.06
CA GLU A 596 -46.49 6.22 22.13
C GLU A 596 -47.44 5.25 22.85
N ILE A 597 -48.67 5.14 22.34
CA ILE A 597 -49.67 4.19 22.84
C ILE A 597 -49.56 2.93 21.98
N VAL A 598 -49.14 1.83 22.60
CA VAL A 598 -48.88 0.55 21.95
C VAL A 598 -49.91 -0.48 22.41
N LEU A 599 -50.39 -1.34 21.50
CA LEU A 599 -51.27 -2.45 21.87
C LEU A 599 -50.44 -3.61 22.43
N ASN A 600 -50.93 -4.28 23.48
CA ASN A 600 -50.25 -5.42 24.09
C ASN A 600 -50.19 -6.69 23.21
N SER A 601 -50.74 -6.65 21.99
CA SER A 601 -50.53 -7.62 20.93
C SER A 601 -49.30 -7.36 20.06
N GLU A 602 -48.71 -6.17 20.13
CA GLU A 602 -47.56 -5.78 19.31
C GLU A 602 -46.23 -6.29 19.90
N ILE A 603 -45.20 -6.27 19.06
CA ILE A 603 -43.82 -6.59 19.41
C ILE A 603 -43.01 -5.32 19.23
N LEU A 604 -42.20 -4.96 20.22
CA LEU A 604 -41.23 -3.88 20.07
C LEU A 604 -39.90 -4.44 19.57
N TYR A 605 -39.32 -3.76 18.58
CA TYR A 605 -38.00 -4.08 18.06
C TYR A 605 -36.96 -3.18 18.73
N VAL A 606 -35.88 -3.82 19.19
CA VAL A 606 -34.69 -3.15 19.73
C VAL A 606 -33.53 -3.56 18.84
N ASP A 607 -33.09 -2.65 17.98
CA ASP A 607 -31.94 -2.86 17.09
C ASP A 607 -30.73 -2.10 17.65
N VAL A 608 -29.59 -2.78 17.73
CA VAL A 608 -28.34 -2.24 18.25
C VAL A 608 -27.24 -2.55 17.26
N SER A 609 -26.58 -1.51 16.78
CA SER A 609 -25.51 -1.63 15.81
C SER A 609 -24.35 -0.72 16.18
N ASP A 610 -23.14 -1.19 15.97
CA ASP A 610 -21.93 -0.37 15.99
C ASP A 610 -21.15 -0.60 14.68
N ALA A 611 -20.61 0.47 14.11
CA ALA A 611 -19.96 0.44 12.81
C ALA A 611 -18.43 0.32 12.89
N ASP A 612 -17.85 0.55 14.07
CA ASP A 612 -16.41 0.69 14.27
C ASP A 612 -15.85 -0.61 14.91
N SER A 613 -16.16 -0.91 16.18
CA SER A 613 -15.68 -2.12 16.88
C SER A 613 -16.72 -3.23 17.01
N GLY A 614 -17.99 -2.96 16.74
CA GLY A 614 -19.08 -3.93 16.88
C GLY A 614 -19.63 -4.00 18.30
N VAL A 615 -20.70 -4.78 18.52
CA VAL A 615 -21.45 -4.77 19.80
C VAL A 615 -21.00 -5.92 20.71
N ALA A 616 -20.41 -5.60 21.87
CA ALA A 616 -19.99 -6.59 22.86
C ALA A 616 -21.12 -7.06 23.78
N SER A 617 -22.00 -6.16 24.22
CA SER A 617 -23.10 -6.51 25.11
C SER A 617 -24.32 -5.60 24.97
N VAL A 618 -25.50 -6.18 25.18
CA VAL A 618 -26.78 -5.46 25.26
C VAL A 618 -27.54 -5.95 26.49
N SER A 619 -28.07 -5.02 27.27
CA SER A 619 -28.95 -5.29 28.40
C SER A 619 -30.16 -4.35 28.38
N MET A 620 -31.29 -4.82 28.87
CA MET A 620 -32.52 -4.04 28.90
C MET A 620 -33.27 -4.22 30.22
N THR A 621 -33.94 -3.15 30.67
CA THR A 621 -34.86 -3.19 31.80
C THR A 621 -36.20 -2.58 31.42
N ILE A 622 -37.27 -3.14 32.00
CA ILE A 622 -38.62 -2.60 31.92
C ILE A 622 -39.10 -2.35 33.35
N ASP A 623 -39.46 -1.10 33.65
CA ASP A 623 -39.85 -0.67 35.00
C ASP A 623 -38.81 -1.09 36.07
N GLU A 624 -37.53 -0.88 35.74
CA GLU A 624 -36.36 -1.24 36.55
C GLU A 624 -36.10 -2.75 36.70
N ALA A 625 -36.97 -3.64 36.20
CA ALA A 625 -36.74 -5.08 36.22
C ALA A 625 -35.91 -5.53 35.01
N GLU A 626 -34.93 -6.41 35.23
CA GLU A 626 -34.13 -7.00 34.16
C GLU A 626 -35.00 -7.80 33.18
N PHE A 627 -34.76 -7.60 31.89
CA PHE A 627 -35.44 -8.31 30.81
C PHE A 627 -34.41 -8.88 29.82
N PRO A 628 -34.55 -10.14 29.39
CA PRO A 628 -33.59 -10.74 28.46
C PRO A 628 -33.68 -10.08 27.08
N TYR A 629 -32.53 -9.73 26.51
CA TYR A 629 -32.45 -9.21 25.15
C TYR A 629 -32.59 -10.35 24.13
N ASN A 630 -33.53 -10.21 23.19
CA ASN A 630 -33.77 -11.16 22.10
C ASN A 630 -34.31 -10.47 20.82
N GLU A 631 -33.94 -9.20 20.60
CA GLU A 631 -34.36 -8.30 19.49
C GLU A 631 -35.87 -7.99 19.41
N ASN A 632 -36.72 -8.86 19.97
CA ASN A 632 -38.17 -8.82 19.89
C ASN A 632 -38.77 -8.85 21.30
N LEU A 633 -39.25 -7.71 21.77
CA LEU A 633 -39.87 -7.60 23.09
C LEU A 633 -41.39 -7.88 23.00
N PRO A 634 -41.87 -9.05 23.48
CA PRO A 634 -43.29 -9.34 23.56
C PRO A 634 -43.96 -8.54 24.68
N LEU A 635 -45.02 -7.79 24.36
CA LEU A 635 -45.67 -6.91 25.33
C LEU A 635 -46.80 -7.56 26.13
N TRP A 636 -47.30 -8.72 25.70
CA TRP A 636 -48.50 -9.33 26.28
C TRP A 636 -48.35 -9.76 27.74
N ASP A 637 -47.12 -9.95 28.21
CA ASP A 637 -46.78 -10.35 29.59
C ASP A 637 -46.62 -9.18 30.56
N LEU A 638 -46.52 -7.97 30.03
CA LEU A 638 -46.39 -6.76 30.84
C LEU A 638 -47.76 -6.35 31.41
N PRO A 639 -47.81 -5.75 32.61
CA PRO A 639 -49.00 -5.03 33.09
C PRO A 639 -49.52 -4.04 32.04
N LEU A 640 -50.78 -3.63 32.10
CA LEU A 640 -51.26 -2.55 31.22
C LEU A 640 -51.08 -1.21 31.94
N GLY A 641 -50.61 -0.18 31.23
CA GLY A 641 -50.29 1.12 31.82
C GLY A 641 -49.02 1.72 31.24
N GLU A 642 -48.42 2.63 32.01
CA GLU A 642 -47.16 3.26 31.65
C GLU A 642 -45.99 2.32 31.95
N HIS A 643 -45.07 2.21 31.00
CA HIS A 643 -43.84 1.45 31.14
C HIS A 643 -42.64 2.30 30.75
N VAL A 644 -41.51 2.08 31.44
CA VAL A 644 -40.22 2.68 31.08
C VAL A 644 -39.30 1.58 30.58
N LEU A 645 -38.90 1.66 29.31
CA LEU A 645 -37.89 0.81 28.70
C LEU A 645 -36.54 1.53 28.76
N LYS A 646 -35.54 0.89 29.35
CA LYS A 646 -34.13 1.30 29.30
C LYS A 646 -33.32 0.22 28.61
N VAL A 647 -32.59 0.61 27.56
CA VAL A 647 -31.64 -0.26 26.85
C VAL A 647 -30.24 0.31 27.06
N THR A 648 -29.29 -0.56 27.41
CA THR A 648 -27.87 -0.24 27.56
C THR A 648 -27.07 -1.16 26.65
N ALA A 649 -26.26 -0.58 25.78
CA ALA A 649 -25.34 -1.30 24.89
C ALA A 649 -23.91 -0.88 25.16
N ILE A 650 -22.96 -1.81 24.98
CA ILE A 650 -21.52 -1.56 25.06
C ILE A 650 -20.88 -2.21 23.83
N ASP A 651 -20.03 -1.48 23.12
CA ASP A 651 -19.22 -2.02 22.00
C ASP A 651 -18.01 -2.84 22.50
N GLU A 652 -17.25 -3.42 21.57
CA GLU A 652 -15.99 -4.15 21.88
C GLU A 652 -14.87 -3.22 22.37
N ALA A 653 -14.96 -1.92 22.09
CA ALA A 653 -14.04 -0.90 22.60
C ALA A 653 -14.39 -0.40 24.01
N GLY A 654 -15.52 -0.82 24.57
CA GLY A 654 -16.01 -0.42 25.90
C GLY A 654 -16.82 0.89 25.95
N ASN A 655 -17.18 1.50 24.83
CA ASN A 655 -18.02 2.70 24.81
C ASN A 655 -19.49 2.35 25.10
N PRO A 656 -20.13 3.00 26.09
CA PRO A 656 -21.51 2.71 26.44
C PRO A 656 -22.52 3.63 25.74
N SER A 657 -23.66 3.07 25.36
CA SER A 657 -24.85 3.80 24.89
C SER A 657 -26.06 3.44 25.75
N ILE A 658 -26.83 4.44 26.18
CA ILE A 658 -28.03 4.25 27.00
C ILE A 658 -29.20 4.98 26.35
N HIS A 659 -30.25 4.24 26.00
CA HIS A 659 -31.52 4.80 25.55
C HIS A 659 -32.61 4.51 26.58
N THR A 660 -33.35 5.53 27.02
CA THR A 660 -34.50 5.38 27.93
C THR A 660 -35.72 6.08 27.35
N LEU A 661 -36.85 5.38 27.27
CA LEU A 661 -38.13 5.98 26.88
C LEU A 661 -39.30 5.40 27.68
N SER A 662 -40.37 6.17 27.77
CA SER A 662 -41.66 5.70 28.29
C SER A 662 -42.61 5.38 27.14
N PHE A 663 -43.41 4.33 27.28
CA PHE A 663 -44.52 4.02 26.38
C PHE A 663 -45.76 3.61 27.18
N GLN A 664 -46.94 3.75 26.58
CA GLN A 664 -48.21 3.43 27.21
C GLN A 664 -48.77 2.14 26.61
N LEU A 665 -48.77 1.07 27.40
CA LEU A 665 -49.33 -0.19 26.99
C LEU A 665 -50.83 -0.24 27.22
N THR A 666 -51.56 -0.56 26.16
CA THR A 666 -53.01 -0.65 26.20
C THR A 666 -53.53 -1.90 25.50
N THR A 667 -54.84 -2.11 25.59
CA THR A 667 -55.52 -3.22 24.92
C THR A 667 -56.92 -2.78 24.52
N ASP A 668 -57.48 -3.44 23.52
CA ASP A 668 -58.85 -3.24 23.08
C ASP A 668 -59.55 -4.59 22.82
N ILE A 669 -60.84 -4.55 22.48
CA ILE A 669 -61.63 -5.77 22.28
C ILE A 669 -61.11 -6.59 21.09
N ASN A 670 -60.54 -5.95 20.06
CA ASN A 670 -59.97 -6.65 18.91
C ASN A 670 -58.66 -7.35 19.28
N THR A 671 -57.76 -6.67 19.99
CA THR A 671 -56.54 -7.26 20.56
C THR A 671 -56.87 -8.44 21.47
N LEU A 672 -57.88 -8.29 22.34
CA LEU A 672 -58.34 -9.37 23.20
C LEU A 672 -58.90 -10.57 22.41
N MET A 673 -59.61 -10.34 21.29
CA MET A 673 -60.05 -11.42 20.39
C MET A 673 -58.86 -12.13 19.75
N ASN A 674 -57.88 -11.38 19.24
CA ASN A 674 -56.67 -11.92 18.63
C ASN A 674 -55.87 -12.75 19.63
N HIS A 675 -55.81 -12.31 20.90
CA HIS A 675 -55.21 -13.09 21.99
C HIS A 675 -55.94 -14.42 22.19
N VAL A 676 -57.28 -14.42 22.31
CA VAL A 676 -58.05 -15.67 22.43
C VAL A 676 -57.78 -16.61 21.24
N GLU A 677 -57.71 -16.09 20.01
CA GLU A 677 -57.41 -16.89 18.83
C GLU A 677 -56.00 -17.50 18.88
N ARG A 678 -54.98 -16.69 19.20
CA ARG A 678 -53.59 -17.14 19.34
C ARG A 678 -53.42 -18.22 20.41
N GLU A 679 -54.00 -18.03 21.60
CA GLU A 679 -53.85 -18.97 22.71
C GLU A 679 -54.62 -20.28 22.47
N VAL A 680 -55.67 -20.27 21.66
CA VAL A 680 -56.29 -21.52 21.17
C VAL A 680 -55.37 -22.24 20.19
N ASP A 681 -54.80 -21.49 19.25
CA ASP A 681 -53.95 -22.08 18.21
C ASP A 681 -52.63 -22.63 18.78
N GLN A 682 -52.14 -22.04 19.88
CA GLN A 682 -51.01 -22.54 20.69
C GLN A 682 -51.39 -23.69 21.65
N GLY A 683 -52.67 -24.00 21.80
CA GLY A 683 -53.16 -25.10 22.65
C GLY A 683 -53.33 -24.75 24.13
N HIS A 684 -53.02 -23.52 24.56
CA HIS A 684 -53.23 -23.06 25.94
C HIS A 684 -54.72 -22.86 26.29
N ILE A 685 -55.58 -22.76 25.27
CA ILE A 685 -57.04 -22.80 25.39
C ILE A 685 -57.58 -23.98 24.58
N ALA A 686 -58.39 -24.83 25.22
CA ALA A 686 -59.01 -25.95 24.53
C ALA A 686 -59.88 -25.49 23.36
N VAL A 687 -59.73 -26.13 22.19
CA VAL A 687 -60.38 -25.72 20.92
C VAL A 687 -61.90 -25.51 21.05
N HIS A 688 -62.59 -26.34 21.85
CA HIS A 688 -64.03 -26.23 22.06
C HIS A 688 -64.46 -24.93 22.79
N MET A 689 -63.53 -24.23 23.45
CA MET A 689 -63.79 -22.95 24.13
C MET A 689 -63.76 -21.74 23.18
N LYS A 690 -63.05 -21.84 22.04
CA LYS A 690 -62.82 -20.73 21.07
C LYS A 690 -64.09 -19.96 20.74
N ASN A 691 -65.11 -20.67 20.24
CA ASN A 691 -66.36 -20.04 19.81
C ASN A 691 -67.10 -19.38 20.98
N SER A 692 -67.12 -20.02 22.15
CA SER A 692 -67.87 -19.52 23.30
C SER A 692 -67.30 -18.21 23.88
N LEU A 693 -65.98 -18.03 23.78
CA LEU A 693 -65.24 -16.83 24.19
C LEU A 693 -65.34 -15.74 23.12
N LEU A 694 -65.04 -16.07 21.86
CA LEU A 694 -65.04 -15.09 20.76
C LEU A 694 -66.41 -14.53 20.45
N VAL A 695 -67.51 -15.30 20.57
CA VAL A 695 -68.86 -14.77 20.35
C VAL A 695 -69.18 -13.64 21.34
N LYS A 696 -68.74 -13.74 22.60
CA LYS A 696 -68.93 -12.68 23.59
C LYS A 696 -68.15 -11.42 23.23
N LEU A 697 -66.89 -11.57 22.85
CA LEU A 697 -66.04 -10.45 22.46
C LEU A 697 -66.48 -9.79 21.14
N ARG A 698 -66.86 -10.58 20.12
CA ARG A 698 -67.41 -10.06 18.84
C ARG A 698 -68.70 -9.29 19.07
N PHE A 699 -69.57 -9.77 19.96
CA PHE A 699 -70.78 -9.05 20.32
C PHE A 699 -70.45 -7.78 21.12
N ALA A 700 -69.49 -7.85 22.05
CA ALA A 700 -69.00 -6.68 22.78
C ALA A 700 -68.46 -5.60 21.80
N GLN A 701 -67.66 -5.98 20.79
CA GLN A 701 -67.14 -5.08 19.77
C GLN A 701 -68.27 -4.45 18.92
N THR A 702 -69.26 -5.25 18.53
CA THR A 702 -70.42 -4.78 17.75
C THR A 702 -71.27 -3.77 18.53
N VAL A 703 -71.40 -3.97 19.84
CA VAL A 703 -72.15 -3.08 20.73
C VAL A 703 -71.34 -1.83 21.07
N TYR A 704 -70.01 -1.97 21.20
CA TYR A 704 -69.07 -0.88 21.43
C TYR A 704 -69.09 0.14 20.28
N SER A 705 -69.09 -0.32 19.03
CA SER A 705 -69.19 0.56 17.85
C SER A 705 -70.51 1.33 17.75
N ARG A 706 -71.55 0.90 18.49
CA ARG A 706 -72.85 1.59 18.61
C ARG A 706 -72.94 2.52 19.82
N GLY A 707 -71.86 2.66 20.59
CA GLY A 707 -71.77 3.58 21.75
C GLY A 707 -72.44 3.07 23.03
N HIS A 708 -72.89 1.82 23.09
CA HIS A 708 -73.62 1.29 24.25
C HIS A 708 -72.69 0.72 25.34
N LYS A 709 -71.93 1.60 26.00
CA LYS A 709 -70.86 1.24 26.96
C LYS A 709 -71.28 0.28 28.09
N GLN A 710 -72.48 0.45 28.66
CA GLN A 710 -72.99 -0.39 29.75
C GLN A 710 -73.19 -1.85 29.31
N THR A 711 -73.72 -2.04 28.10
CA THR A 711 -73.91 -3.39 27.53
C THR A 711 -72.56 -4.05 27.22
N VAL A 712 -71.57 -3.28 26.75
CA VAL A 712 -70.19 -3.78 26.56
C VAL A 712 -69.59 -4.24 27.89
N SER A 713 -69.75 -3.45 28.95
CA SER A 713 -69.29 -3.78 30.30
C SER A 713 -69.91 -5.09 30.82
N HIS A 714 -71.23 -5.31 30.63
CA HIS A 714 -71.87 -6.59 30.99
C HIS A 714 -71.31 -7.78 30.20
N LEU A 715 -71.01 -7.60 28.91
CA LEU A 715 -70.44 -8.65 28.07
C LEU A 715 -68.99 -8.99 28.45
N LEU A 716 -68.17 -7.99 28.77
CA LEU A 716 -66.81 -8.19 29.27
C LEU A 716 -66.80 -8.91 30.63
N ASN A 717 -67.70 -8.55 31.55
CA ASN A 717 -67.87 -9.29 32.81
C ASN A 717 -68.32 -10.74 32.58
N SER A 718 -69.23 -10.98 31.62
CA SER A 718 -69.63 -12.34 31.25
C SER A 718 -68.46 -13.14 30.66
N PHE A 719 -67.58 -12.50 29.89
CA PHE A 719 -66.35 -13.11 29.39
C PHE A 719 -65.39 -13.46 30.54
N VAL A 720 -65.09 -12.51 31.43
CA VAL A 720 -64.24 -12.72 32.62
C VAL A 720 -64.74 -13.88 33.49
N ASN A 721 -66.05 -13.92 33.80
CA ASN A 721 -66.63 -14.99 34.59
C ASN A 721 -66.44 -16.37 33.94
N GLN A 722 -66.54 -16.45 32.62
CA GLN A 722 -66.30 -17.69 31.90
C GLN A 722 -64.83 -18.08 31.92
N VAL A 723 -63.92 -17.13 31.67
CA VAL A 723 -62.48 -17.36 31.72
C VAL A 723 -62.07 -17.86 33.11
N ALA A 724 -62.53 -17.20 34.17
CA ALA A 724 -62.27 -17.59 35.56
C ALA A 724 -62.80 -19.00 35.88
N ALA A 725 -64.01 -19.35 35.43
CA ALA A 725 -64.59 -20.68 35.67
C ALA A 725 -63.82 -21.84 35.00
N GLN A 726 -63.08 -21.52 33.95
CA GLN A 726 -62.34 -22.46 33.10
C GLN A 726 -60.83 -22.46 33.32
N SER A 727 -60.32 -21.50 34.11
CA SER A 727 -58.94 -21.42 34.54
C SER A 727 -58.49 -22.73 35.21
N GLY A 728 -57.36 -23.27 34.77
CA GLY A 728 -56.80 -24.54 35.23
C GLY A 728 -57.56 -25.80 34.78
N LYS A 729 -58.61 -25.67 33.95
CA LYS A 729 -59.39 -26.80 33.41
C LYS A 729 -59.24 -26.92 31.89
N THR A 730 -59.70 -25.88 31.19
CA THR A 730 -59.71 -25.81 29.71
C THR A 730 -58.99 -24.57 29.20
N ILE A 731 -58.57 -23.68 30.11
CA ILE A 731 -57.72 -22.52 29.85
C ILE A 731 -56.57 -22.60 30.86
N GLU A 732 -55.33 -22.51 30.40
CA GLU A 732 -54.18 -22.43 31.30
C GLU A 732 -54.29 -21.26 32.29
N THR A 733 -53.84 -21.46 33.52
CA THR A 733 -54.03 -20.48 34.60
C THR A 733 -53.46 -19.12 34.25
N ILE A 734 -52.26 -19.06 33.67
CA ILE A 734 -51.59 -17.82 33.29
C ILE A 734 -52.33 -17.10 32.14
N VAL A 735 -52.85 -17.85 31.17
CA VAL A 735 -53.65 -17.30 30.07
C VAL A 735 -54.97 -16.75 30.58
N ALA A 736 -55.63 -17.45 31.51
CA ALA A 736 -56.86 -16.97 32.12
C ALA A 736 -56.65 -15.64 32.88
N GLN A 737 -55.52 -15.50 33.58
CA GLN A 737 -55.15 -14.26 34.27
C GLN A 737 -54.95 -13.11 33.27
N ARG A 738 -54.23 -13.33 32.16
CA ARG A 738 -53.98 -12.32 31.12
C ARG A 738 -55.27 -11.88 30.43
N LEU A 739 -56.10 -12.83 30.00
CA LEU A 739 -57.40 -12.51 29.37
C LEU A 739 -58.33 -11.76 30.33
N THR A 740 -58.29 -12.09 31.62
CA THR A 740 -59.06 -11.38 32.64
C THR A 740 -58.55 -9.96 32.84
N ARG A 741 -57.23 -9.77 32.95
CA ARG A 741 -56.58 -8.45 33.04
C ARG A 741 -57.03 -7.55 31.88
N ASP A 742 -56.90 -8.04 30.65
CA ASP A 742 -57.20 -7.26 29.45
C ASP A 742 -58.69 -6.89 29.38
N ALA A 743 -59.58 -7.86 29.64
CA ALA A 743 -61.03 -7.61 29.65
C ALA A 743 -61.46 -6.62 30.74
N MET A 744 -60.87 -6.72 31.94
CA MET A 744 -61.16 -5.81 33.05
C MET A 744 -60.61 -4.41 32.80
N TYR A 745 -59.45 -4.29 32.18
CA TYR A 745 -58.87 -3.00 31.82
C TYR A 745 -59.76 -2.23 30.82
N ILE A 746 -60.26 -2.93 29.78
CA ILE A 746 -61.23 -2.35 28.84
C ILE A 746 -62.51 -1.94 29.59
N HIS A 747 -63.02 -2.83 30.45
CA HIS A 747 -64.22 -2.58 31.25
C HIS A 747 -64.09 -1.32 32.13
N GLU A 748 -62.94 -1.11 32.78
CA GLU A 748 -62.69 0.06 33.63
C GLU A 748 -62.62 1.36 32.82
N ARG A 749 -61.95 1.34 31.66
CA ARG A 749 -61.84 2.52 30.79
C ARG A 749 -63.14 2.92 30.11
N LEU A 750 -64.08 1.99 29.93
CA LEU A 750 -65.43 2.32 29.45
C LEU A 750 -66.24 3.15 30.47
N ASN A 751 -65.90 3.04 31.76
CA ASN A 751 -66.63 3.66 32.87
C ASN A 751 -65.94 4.92 33.44
N LYS A 752 -64.75 5.26 32.93
CA LYS A 752 -64.13 6.59 33.07
C LYS A 752 -64.59 7.48 31.91
#